data_AF-A0A1F4YPP7-F1
#
_entry.id   AF-A0A1F4YPP7-F1
#
_cell.length_a   1.000
_cell.length_b   1.000
_cell.length_c   1.000
_cell.angle_alpha   90.00
_cell.angle_beta   90.00
_cell.angle_gamma   90.00
#
_symmetry.space_group_name_H-M   'P 1'
#
loop_
_entity.id
_entity.type
_entity.pdbx_description
1 polymer ?
#
loop_
_entity_poly.entity_id
_entity_poly.type
_entity_poly.pdbx_seq_one_letter_code
_entity_poly.pdbx_strand_id
1 'polypeptide(L)'
;MLSDRIQRIGFSPTMKISAKATAMKAEGVDVLDLSVGEPDFPTPENIRQAAKRAIDQNFTKYTANDGILPLRQAICKKLKEDNGLEYEPDEIIVSTGAKNCLYNLSVALFNKGDEAIIPAPYWVSYPAMVSLAKGNPVYVETKEENGFRITPKELSAAISPSTKALILNNPCNPTGAAYTRDELMELAKICFDEGILVISDEIYEKLVYDGFSFVSFAALGKKIKEQTIVINGVSKAFSMTGWRLGYAAGPKEYIMGMSKVQSHNTSNASSISQMAALEALTGPQHEIPRMVTEFQMRRNYMIDRIRGIPGVSCYEPRGAFYLFPNVRSYFNKEYEGMQIRNSYGMAYYLLKHAHVAVVPGEAFGAEGYIRLSYATSMDNIVKAMDRIARALAKLEPTREAKAISLNNTITQKKDFVETEVHVGPELRDALVAEAENHLAHDAYYEWNANILGVVIQLRTNLPHLYDFWLENWYPAQLESDLEPHGVIYAVGWIPGREPRAYYHAETRTGIFFKSAYYGQLRSLALGMADDIMSRMSTTYSVRGLGLDFDGSGLMLIAPKGTGKATFFANLLRHPKSKLVTDDIVFVRLNGKAAIADAPERKLYMQTNFVEKFPDLAPLFDKSKCENVVMSRDECVNGPCQRSTGSGGLDNCRLDRGSPFCYEASPKSRVMLDPYWIGGTNKHAKRTNLRWVMLLKNDPISPIIVKPTPAEAVRFCEEGLSQSGPMRSEPFFNPHLLTNSNDRVDSRRRFYEKLFAIAQPYFINLGAGDKDEVQKQINKVVGI
;
A
#
# COMPACT_ATOMS: atom_id res chain seq x y z
N MET A 1 -15.79 -17.01 -6.08
CA MET A 1 -15.68 -15.58 -6.48
C MET A 1 -16.27 -14.73 -5.38
N LEU A 2 -15.52 -13.75 -4.86
CA LEU A 2 -16.02 -12.74 -3.92
C LEU A 2 -16.39 -11.45 -4.67
N SER A 3 -17.21 -10.58 -4.07
CA SER A 3 -17.67 -9.34 -4.72
C SER A 3 -16.55 -8.31 -4.97
N ASP A 4 -16.67 -7.49 -6.01
CA ASP A 4 -15.71 -6.41 -6.30
C ASP A 4 -15.48 -5.46 -5.12
N ARG A 5 -16.49 -5.27 -4.24
CA ARG A 5 -16.39 -4.37 -3.09
C ARG A 5 -15.38 -4.88 -2.06
N ILE A 6 -15.27 -6.20 -1.86
CA ILE A 6 -14.31 -6.75 -0.89
C ILE A 6 -12.87 -6.59 -1.37
N GLN A 7 -12.65 -6.55 -2.70
CA GLN A 7 -11.33 -6.33 -3.29
C GLN A 7 -10.83 -4.89 -3.13
N ARG A 8 -11.69 -3.94 -2.75
CA ARG A 8 -11.34 -2.52 -2.55
C ARG A 8 -10.75 -2.24 -1.16
N ILE A 9 -10.76 -3.19 -0.25
CA ILE A 9 -10.25 -3.02 1.10
C ILE A 9 -9.23 -4.12 1.44
N GLY A 10 -8.21 -3.75 2.20
CA GLY A 10 -7.32 -4.71 2.87
C GLY A 10 -7.79 -5.02 4.29
N PHE A 11 -7.22 -6.06 4.89
CA PHE A 11 -7.39 -6.27 6.33
C PHE A 11 -6.85 -5.09 7.13
N SER A 12 -7.47 -4.85 8.28
CA SER A 12 -7.05 -3.80 9.19
C SER A 12 -5.61 -4.06 9.67
N PRO A 13 -4.65 -3.15 9.45
CA PRO A 13 -3.26 -3.36 9.85
C PRO A 13 -3.05 -3.55 11.36
N THR A 14 -3.94 -2.99 12.19
CA THR A 14 -3.88 -3.11 13.66
C THR A 14 -4.07 -4.56 14.12
N MET A 15 -4.82 -5.38 13.37
CA MET A 15 -5.05 -6.78 13.72
C MET A 15 -3.78 -7.63 13.60
N LYS A 16 -2.89 -7.30 12.66
CA LYS A 16 -1.69 -8.10 12.37
C LYS A 16 -0.68 -8.06 13.52
N ILE A 17 -0.47 -6.87 14.08
CA ILE A 17 0.44 -6.68 15.23
C ILE A 17 -0.16 -7.30 16.49
N SER A 18 -1.47 -7.11 16.71
CA SER A 18 -2.18 -7.71 17.84
C SER A 18 -2.13 -9.25 17.80
N ALA A 19 -2.30 -9.85 16.61
CA ALA A 19 -2.19 -11.30 16.43
C ALA A 19 -0.77 -11.81 16.76
N LYS A 20 0.29 -11.13 16.26
CA LYS A 20 1.67 -11.51 16.57
C LYS A 20 2.02 -11.34 18.04
N ALA A 21 1.58 -10.24 18.66
CA ALA A 21 1.75 -10.02 20.10
C ALA A 21 1.04 -11.08 20.93
N THR A 22 -0.17 -11.50 20.51
CA THR A 22 -0.93 -12.59 21.16
C THR A 22 -0.20 -13.92 21.02
N ALA A 23 0.32 -14.25 19.84
CA ALA A 23 1.11 -15.47 19.63
C ALA A 23 2.37 -15.49 20.52
N MET A 24 3.12 -14.39 20.58
CA MET A 24 4.29 -14.27 21.46
C MET A 24 3.93 -14.44 22.95
N LYS A 25 2.80 -13.87 23.39
CA LYS A 25 2.29 -14.10 24.76
C LYS A 25 1.95 -15.57 25.02
N ALA A 26 1.34 -16.25 24.04
CA ALA A 26 1.04 -17.67 24.14
C ALA A 26 2.31 -18.54 24.19
N GLU A 27 3.40 -18.09 23.60
CA GLU A 27 4.74 -18.68 23.70
C GLU A 27 5.46 -18.35 25.03
N GLY A 28 4.79 -17.63 25.95
CA GLY A 28 5.35 -17.27 27.26
C GLY A 28 6.23 -16.01 27.26
N VAL A 29 6.27 -15.25 26.15
CA VAL A 29 7.01 -13.99 26.07
C VAL A 29 6.22 -12.86 26.75
N ASP A 30 6.87 -12.13 27.66
CA ASP A 30 6.27 -10.96 28.32
C ASP A 30 6.19 -9.75 27.37
N VAL A 31 5.07 -9.66 26.64
CA VAL A 31 4.79 -8.57 25.69
C VAL A 31 3.86 -7.51 26.31
N LEU A 32 4.34 -6.27 26.33
CA LEU A 32 3.55 -5.09 26.71
C LEU A 32 2.79 -4.57 25.50
N ASP A 33 1.46 -4.46 25.60
CA ASP A 33 0.62 -4.10 24.46
C ASP A 33 0.11 -2.66 24.57
N LEU A 34 0.71 -1.76 23.79
CA LEU A 34 0.29 -0.37 23.63
C LEU A 34 -0.49 -0.16 22.31
N SER A 35 -0.93 -1.24 21.66
CA SER A 35 -1.65 -1.19 20.39
C SER A 35 -3.16 -1.09 20.57
N VAL A 36 -3.69 -1.55 21.70
CA VAL A 36 -5.14 -1.67 21.94
C VAL A 36 -5.77 -0.34 22.34
N GLY A 37 -6.89 0.00 21.72
CA GLY A 37 -7.63 1.24 21.95
C GLY A 37 -8.80 1.08 22.93
N GLU A 38 -8.60 0.44 24.07
CA GLU A 38 -9.64 0.12 25.06
C GLU A 38 -9.22 0.60 26.45
N PRO A 39 -10.09 1.33 27.19
CA PRO A 39 -9.85 1.64 28.60
C PRO A 39 -9.63 0.36 29.43
N ASP A 40 -8.63 0.37 30.31
CA ASP A 40 -8.29 -0.73 31.22
C ASP A 40 -9.17 -0.77 32.48
N PHE A 41 -10.04 0.23 32.67
CA PHE A 41 -11.01 0.26 33.76
C PHE A 41 -12.12 -0.77 33.55
N PRO A 42 -12.65 -1.39 34.62
CA PRO A 42 -13.89 -2.14 34.50
C PRO A 42 -15.04 -1.20 34.12
N THR A 43 -16.06 -1.73 33.43
CA THR A 43 -17.33 -1.02 33.29
C THR A 43 -17.87 -0.65 34.69
N PRO A 44 -18.30 0.61 34.92
CA PRO A 44 -18.82 1.07 36.21
C PRO A 44 -19.90 0.17 36.81
N GLU A 45 -19.90 0.05 38.13
CA GLU A 45 -20.71 -0.96 38.82
C GLU A 45 -22.21 -0.75 38.61
N ASN A 46 -22.70 0.49 38.66
CA ASN A 46 -24.10 0.82 38.42
C ASN A 46 -24.57 0.32 37.03
N ILE A 47 -23.72 0.48 36.01
CA ILE A 47 -23.97 0.02 34.63
C ILE A 47 -24.03 -1.51 34.56
N ARG A 48 -23.08 -2.21 35.22
CA ARG A 48 -23.08 -3.69 35.29
C ARG A 48 -24.35 -4.20 35.98
N GLN A 49 -24.78 -3.54 37.04
CA GLN A 49 -26.00 -3.91 37.76
C GLN A 49 -27.26 -3.65 36.94
N ALA A 50 -27.32 -2.58 36.14
CA ALA A 50 -28.42 -2.35 35.22
C ALA A 50 -28.54 -3.45 34.16
N ALA A 51 -27.41 -3.93 33.62
CA ALA A 51 -27.39 -5.06 32.70
C ALA A 51 -27.88 -6.36 33.36
N LYS A 52 -27.42 -6.66 34.59
CA LYS A 52 -27.89 -7.84 35.35
C LYS A 52 -29.40 -7.78 35.58
N ARG A 53 -29.91 -6.63 36.05
CA ARG A 53 -31.36 -6.43 36.23
C ARG A 53 -32.13 -6.65 34.94
N ALA A 54 -31.62 -6.18 33.80
CA ALA A 54 -32.26 -6.41 32.50
C ALA A 54 -32.32 -7.91 32.14
N ILE A 55 -31.28 -8.68 32.47
CA ILE A 55 -31.26 -10.14 32.31
C ILE A 55 -32.29 -10.79 33.26
N ASP A 56 -32.28 -10.43 34.54
CA ASP A 56 -33.16 -10.98 35.56
C ASP A 56 -34.65 -10.69 35.27
N GLN A 57 -34.93 -9.53 34.68
CA GLN A 57 -36.27 -9.13 34.23
C GLN A 57 -36.65 -9.69 32.85
N ASN A 58 -35.82 -10.56 32.28
CA ASN A 58 -36.01 -11.19 30.98
C ASN A 58 -36.18 -10.17 29.83
N PHE A 59 -35.47 -9.05 29.87
CA PHE A 59 -35.43 -8.04 28.80
C PHE A 59 -34.57 -8.51 27.61
N THR A 60 -34.95 -9.65 27.04
CA THR A 60 -34.15 -10.45 26.07
C THR A 60 -34.76 -10.51 24.67
N LYS A 61 -35.87 -9.78 24.44
CA LYS A 61 -36.59 -9.78 23.16
C LYS A 61 -36.11 -8.67 22.23
N TYR A 62 -36.56 -8.74 20.97
CA TYR A 62 -36.35 -7.65 20.02
C TYR A 62 -36.84 -6.32 20.59
N THR A 63 -36.09 -5.27 20.29
CA THR A 63 -36.45 -3.89 20.63
C THR A 63 -36.71 -3.12 19.33
N ALA A 64 -37.12 -1.85 19.42
CA ALA A 64 -37.20 -1.01 18.25
C ALA A 64 -35.86 -0.98 17.51
N ASN A 65 -35.90 -1.02 16.16
CA ASN A 65 -34.71 -1.05 15.32
C ASN A 65 -33.72 0.07 15.66
N ASP A 66 -34.25 1.28 15.92
CA ASP A 66 -33.45 2.47 16.22
C ASP A 66 -33.04 2.59 17.69
N GLY A 67 -33.45 1.63 18.52
CA GLY A 67 -33.24 1.61 19.96
C GLY A 67 -34.49 1.97 20.76
N ILE A 68 -34.52 1.49 22.00
CA ILE A 68 -35.62 1.73 22.94
C ILE A 68 -35.82 3.23 23.16
N LEU A 69 -37.08 3.66 23.22
CA LEU A 69 -37.43 5.08 23.38
C LEU A 69 -36.75 5.73 24.59
N PRO A 70 -36.71 5.10 25.80
CA PRO A 70 -36.03 5.70 26.94
C PRO A 70 -34.54 6.00 26.70
N LEU A 71 -33.84 5.15 25.94
CA LEU A 71 -32.43 5.37 25.60
C LEU A 71 -32.28 6.51 24.61
N ARG A 72 -33.12 6.59 23.58
CA ARG A 72 -33.09 7.72 22.63
C ARG A 72 -33.40 9.05 23.32
N GLN A 73 -34.36 9.07 24.25
CA GLN A 73 -34.63 10.25 25.08
C GLN A 73 -33.45 10.63 25.99
N ALA A 74 -32.78 9.64 26.60
CA ALA A 74 -31.57 9.88 27.39
C ALA A 74 -30.43 10.45 26.54
N ILE A 75 -30.28 9.99 25.29
CA ILE A 75 -29.31 10.55 24.33
C ILE A 75 -29.67 12.00 24.00
N CYS A 76 -30.93 12.33 23.69
CA CYS A 76 -31.37 13.70 23.46
C CYS A 76 -31.05 14.60 24.66
N LYS A 77 -31.37 14.15 25.88
CA LYS A 77 -31.07 14.87 27.11
C LYS A 77 -29.57 15.11 27.28
N LYS A 78 -28.76 14.06 27.10
CA LYS A 78 -27.29 14.15 27.14
C LYS A 78 -26.77 15.18 26.15
N LEU A 79 -27.22 15.13 24.89
CA LEU A 79 -26.75 16.05 23.85
C LEU A 79 -27.11 17.51 24.16
N LYS A 80 -28.28 17.73 24.77
CA LYS A 80 -28.71 19.05 25.23
C LYS A 80 -27.84 19.56 26.38
N GLU A 81 -27.63 18.74 27.41
CA GLU A 81 -26.90 19.11 28.62
C GLU A 81 -25.39 19.27 28.37
N ASP A 82 -24.78 18.35 27.62
CA ASP A 82 -23.33 18.33 27.41
C ASP A 82 -22.87 19.17 26.22
N ASN A 83 -23.69 19.27 25.18
CA ASN A 83 -23.27 19.86 23.90
C ASN A 83 -24.15 21.04 23.47
N GLY A 84 -25.22 21.37 24.20
CA GLY A 84 -26.17 22.42 23.82
C GLY A 84 -26.99 22.07 22.58
N LEU A 85 -27.17 20.78 22.28
CA LEU A 85 -27.83 20.29 21.08
C LEU A 85 -29.22 19.74 21.38
N GLU A 86 -30.25 20.35 20.80
CA GLU A 86 -31.63 19.87 20.90
C GLU A 86 -31.96 18.96 19.72
N TYR A 87 -32.24 17.68 19.99
CA TYR A 87 -32.71 16.70 19.00
C TYR A 87 -33.99 16.02 19.50
N GLU A 88 -34.84 15.61 18.57
CA GLU A 88 -35.98 14.75 18.84
C GLU A 88 -35.59 13.27 18.80
N PRO A 89 -36.31 12.35 19.48
CA PRO A 89 -35.94 10.93 19.49
C PRO A 89 -35.87 10.28 18.11
N ASP A 90 -36.62 10.75 17.11
CA ASP A 90 -36.58 10.25 15.73
C ASP A 90 -35.42 10.83 14.89
N GLU A 91 -34.63 11.74 15.47
CA GLU A 91 -33.33 12.19 14.96
C GLU A 91 -32.16 11.38 15.57
N ILE A 92 -32.45 10.31 16.33
CA ILE A 92 -31.47 9.45 16.99
C ILE A 92 -31.61 8.00 16.51
N ILE A 93 -30.47 7.36 16.21
CA ILE A 93 -30.38 5.91 16.00
C ILE A 93 -29.31 5.29 16.89
N VAL A 94 -29.65 4.20 17.57
CA VAL A 94 -28.73 3.36 18.36
C VAL A 94 -28.31 2.14 17.54
N SER A 95 -27.00 1.87 17.49
CA SER A 95 -26.41 0.78 16.70
C SER A 95 -25.43 -0.06 17.52
N THR A 96 -24.94 -1.15 16.91
CA THR A 96 -23.96 -2.09 17.52
C THR A 96 -22.54 -1.48 17.57
N GLY A 97 -22.41 -0.38 18.32
CA GLY A 97 -21.22 0.47 18.45
C GLY A 97 -21.16 1.59 17.41
N ALA A 98 -20.41 2.65 17.72
CA ALA A 98 -20.20 3.80 16.83
C ALA A 98 -19.64 3.41 15.45
N LYS A 99 -18.83 2.34 15.39
CA LYS A 99 -18.37 1.74 14.12
C LYS A 99 -19.52 1.35 13.20
N ASN A 100 -20.61 0.80 13.75
CA ASN A 100 -21.77 0.43 12.96
C ASN A 100 -22.60 1.67 12.57
N CYS A 101 -22.68 2.71 13.41
CA CYS A 101 -23.26 4.00 13.01
C CYS A 101 -22.55 4.58 11.78
N LEU A 102 -21.20 4.67 11.82
CA LEU A 102 -20.41 5.15 10.69
C LEU A 102 -20.63 4.30 9.43
N TYR A 103 -20.67 2.98 9.57
CA TYR A 103 -20.90 2.07 8.44
C TYR A 103 -22.30 2.25 7.84
N ASN A 104 -23.35 2.25 8.68
CA ASN A 104 -24.72 2.44 8.22
C ASN A 104 -24.88 3.79 7.52
N LEU A 105 -24.26 4.86 8.06
CA LEU A 105 -24.24 6.17 7.42
C LEU A 105 -23.50 6.13 6.08
N SER A 106 -22.33 5.48 6.02
CA SER A 106 -21.54 5.38 4.79
C SER A 106 -22.33 4.70 3.69
N VAL A 107 -23.00 3.59 4.00
CA VAL A 107 -23.84 2.85 3.04
C VAL A 107 -25.09 3.64 2.65
N ALA A 108 -25.69 4.39 3.56
CA ALA A 108 -26.86 5.22 3.27
C ALA A 108 -26.50 6.49 2.47
N LEU A 109 -25.27 6.99 2.61
CA LEU A 109 -24.86 8.29 2.07
C LEU A 109 -24.17 8.18 0.71
N PHE A 110 -23.19 7.30 0.54
CA PHE A 110 -22.29 7.33 -0.61
C PHE A 110 -22.80 6.51 -1.79
N ASN A 111 -22.78 7.13 -2.98
CA ASN A 111 -22.89 6.47 -4.27
C ASN A 111 -21.51 6.23 -4.90
N LYS A 112 -21.50 5.49 -6.02
CA LYS A 112 -20.30 5.34 -6.83
C LYS A 112 -19.89 6.71 -7.39
N GLY A 113 -18.67 7.14 -7.07
CA GLY A 113 -18.11 8.42 -7.53
C GLY A 113 -18.10 9.49 -6.46
N ASP A 114 -18.98 9.40 -5.47
CA ASP A 114 -19.03 10.35 -4.34
C ASP A 114 -17.71 10.31 -3.56
N GLU A 115 -17.23 11.47 -3.16
CA GLU A 115 -15.98 11.65 -2.42
C GLU A 115 -16.24 11.97 -0.95
N ALA A 116 -15.39 11.43 -0.08
CA ALA A 116 -15.34 11.74 1.34
C ALA A 116 -13.96 12.27 1.71
N ILE A 117 -13.88 13.51 2.16
CA ILE A 117 -12.64 14.11 2.64
C ILE A 117 -12.30 13.52 4.02
N ILE A 118 -11.07 13.04 4.18
CA ILE A 118 -10.57 12.41 5.40
C ILE A 118 -9.20 13.01 5.75
N PRO A 119 -9.09 13.85 6.79
CA PRO A 119 -7.82 14.34 7.27
C PRO A 119 -6.93 13.20 7.78
N ALA A 120 -5.70 13.09 7.28
CA ALA A 120 -4.68 12.17 7.77
C ALA A 120 -3.78 12.89 8.79
N PRO A 121 -3.42 12.27 9.94
CA PRO A 121 -3.67 10.88 10.29
C PRO A 121 -5.12 10.59 10.69
N TYR A 122 -5.69 9.48 10.21
CA TYR A 122 -7.10 9.11 10.40
C TYR A 122 -7.27 7.77 11.12
N TRP A 123 -8.44 7.51 11.71
CA TRP A 123 -8.76 6.16 12.15
C TRP A 123 -8.94 5.21 10.97
N VAL A 124 -8.22 4.08 11.03
CA VAL A 124 -8.03 3.11 9.93
C VAL A 124 -9.31 2.62 9.22
N SER A 125 -10.47 2.74 9.86
CA SER A 125 -11.73 2.23 9.30
C SER A 125 -12.47 3.25 8.42
N TYR A 126 -12.27 4.56 8.57
CA TYR A 126 -13.01 5.55 7.78
C TYR A 126 -12.87 5.32 6.26
N PRO A 127 -11.64 5.18 5.70
CA PRO A 127 -11.49 5.02 4.26
C PRO A 127 -12.05 3.69 3.73
N ALA A 128 -11.97 2.65 4.56
CA ALA A 128 -12.51 1.34 4.23
C ALA A 128 -14.05 1.35 4.17
N MET A 129 -14.71 2.06 5.09
CA MET A 129 -16.17 2.19 5.08
C MET A 129 -16.68 2.96 3.86
N VAL A 130 -16.03 4.08 3.54
CA VAL A 130 -16.30 4.86 2.32
C VAL A 130 -16.13 3.96 1.07
N SER A 131 -15.02 3.23 0.98
CA SER A 131 -14.73 2.35 -0.15
C SER A 131 -15.74 1.20 -0.31
N LEU A 132 -16.16 0.58 0.81
CA LEU A 132 -17.20 -0.47 0.84
C LEU A 132 -18.58 0.06 0.42
N ALA A 133 -18.88 1.31 0.75
CA ALA A 133 -20.06 2.03 0.28
C ALA A 133 -19.96 2.49 -1.19
N LYS A 134 -18.85 2.16 -1.88
CA LYS A 134 -18.52 2.56 -3.26
C LYS A 134 -18.10 4.02 -3.45
N GLY A 135 -18.03 4.81 -2.38
CA GLY A 135 -17.42 6.13 -2.40
C GLY A 135 -15.90 6.07 -2.58
N ASN A 136 -15.29 7.24 -2.71
CA ASN A 136 -13.86 7.44 -2.86
C ASN A 136 -13.32 8.27 -1.67
N PRO A 137 -12.42 7.72 -0.84
CA PRO A 137 -11.76 8.53 0.19
C PRO A 137 -10.75 9.49 -0.45
N VAL A 138 -10.84 10.78 -0.10
CA VAL A 138 -9.91 11.84 -0.48
C VAL A 138 -9.11 12.23 0.76
N TYR A 139 -7.82 11.90 0.76
CA TYR A 139 -6.95 12.13 1.93
C TYR A 139 -6.38 13.54 1.93
N VAL A 140 -6.40 14.20 3.09
CA VAL A 140 -5.74 15.50 3.30
C VAL A 140 -4.69 15.36 4.38
N GLU A 141 -3.41 15.40 3.99
CA GLU A 141 -2.29 15.24 4.92
C GLU A 141 -2.15 16.48 5.81
N THR A 142 -2.35 16.31 7.12
CA THR A 142 -2.08 17.32 8.15
C THR A 142 -0.66 17.16 8.69
N LYS A 143 -0.20 18.13 9.48
CA LYS A 143 1.20 18.18 9.93
C LYS A 143 1.33 18.23 11.44
N GLU A 144 2.45 17.77 11.99
CA GLU A 144 2.66 17.81 13.43
C GLU A 144 2.73 19.26 13.95
N GLU A 145 3.25 20.19 13.15
CA GLU A 145 3.44 21.60 13.52
C GLU A 145 2.11 22.33 13.75
N ASN A 146 1.03 21.92 13.08
CA ASN A 146 -0.31 22.44 13.34
C ASN A 146 -1.13 21.51 14.27
N GLY A 147 -0.47 20.54 14.90
CA GLY A 147 -1.08 19.57 15.80
C GLY A 147 -2.06 18.63 15.11
N PHE A 148 -1.77 18.26 13.86
CA PHE A 148 -2.54 17.34 13.03
C PHE A 148 -3.98 17.78 12.78
N ARG A 149 -4.19 19.10 12.69
CA ARG A 149 -5.51 19.69 12.40
C ARG A 149 -5.55 20.14 10.95
N ILE A 150 -6.63 19.83 10.25
CA ILE A 150 -6.84 20.32 8.88
C ILE A 150 -7.10 21.83 8.93
N THR A 151 -6.47 22.58 8.04
CA THR A 151 -6.70 24.02 7.91
C THR A 151 -7.84 24.32 6.92
N PRO A 152 -8.49 25.49 7.01
CA PRO A 152 -9.48 25.92 6.02
C PRO A 152 -8.96 25.88 4.58
N LYS A 153 -7.70 26.29 4.37
CA LYS A 153 -7.06 26.27 3.04
C LYS A 153 -6.90 24.86 2.50
N GLU A 154 -6.47 23.92 3.34
CA GLU A 154 -6.31 22.52 2.95
C GLU A 154 -7.66 21.86 2.66
N LEU A 155 -8.70 22.19 3.45
CA LEU A 155 -10.07 21.74 3.19
C LEU A 155 -10.57 22.26 1.84
N SER A 156 -10.53 23.58 1.60
CA SER A 156 -10.99 24.16 0.34
C SER A 156 -10.27 23.59 -0.88
N ALA A 157 -8.98 23.30 -0.78
CA ALA A 157 -8.21 22.72 -1.88
C ALA A 157 -8.58 21.26 -2.20
N ALA A 158 -9.18 20.54 -1.25
CA ALA A 158 -9.59 19.14 -1.41
C ALA A 158 -11.02 18.98 -1.94
N ILE A 159 -11.80 20.06 -2.00
CA ILE A 159 -13.19 20.03 -2.44
C ILE A 159 -13.28 19.91 -3.96
N SER A 160 -14.17 19.05 -4.40
CA SER A 160 -14.55 18.84 -5.80
C SER A 160 -16.07 18.79 -5.93
N PRO A 161 -16.64 18.88 -7.15
CA PRO A 161 -18.07 18.66 -7.37
C PRO A 161 -18.59 17.29 -6.91
N SER A 162 -17.71 16.31 -6.71
CA SER A 162 -18.06 14.97 -6.20
C SER A 162 -17.99 14.89 -4.67
N THR A 163 -17.47 15.92 -4.00
CA THR A 163 -17.31 15.94 -2.54
C THR A 163 -18.67 15.97 -1.86
N LYS A 164 -18.95 14.94 -1.06
CA LYS A 164 -20.22 14.78 -0.37
C LYS A 164 -20.12 14.96 1.13
N ALA A 165 -18.99 14.57 1.70
CA ALA A 165 -18.80 14.68 3.15
C ALA A 165 -17.37 14.96 3.56
N LEU A 166 -17.22 15.61 4.72
CA LEU A 166 -16.00 15.66 5.52
C LEU A 166 -16.18 14.72 6.71
N ILE A 167 -15.24 13.80 6.92
CA ILE A 167 -15.17 13.00 8.15
C ILE A 167 -14.21 13.68 9.12
N LEU A 168 -14.71 14.15 10.25
CA LEU A 168 -13.92 14.83 11.28
C LEU A 168 -13.99 14.05 12.58
N ASN A 169 -12.85 13.64 13.13
CA ASN A 169 -12.76 12.97 14.42
C ASN A 169 -12.13 13.91 15.46
N ASN A 170 -12.90 14.26 16.49
CA ASN A 170 -12.54 15.27 17.49
C ASN A 170 -13.01 14.83 18.88
N PRO A 171 -12.13 14.58 19.86
CA PRO A 171 -10.68 14.39 19.73
C PRO A 171 -10.28 13.22 18.80
N CYS A 172 -9.12 13.34 18.17
CA CYS A 172 -8.69 12.44 17.09
C CYS A 172 -8.01 11.15 17.59
N ASN A 173 -8.34 10.02 16.97
CA ASN A 173 -7.52 8.81 16.91
C ASN A 173 -6.87 8.75 15.52
N PRO A 174 -5.53 8.83 15.40
CA PRO A 174 -4.55 8.41 16.40
C PRO A 174 -3.83 9.52 17.19
N THR A 175 -4.09 10.79 16.92
CA THR A 175 -3.19 11.89 17.33
C THR A 175 -3.53 12.53 18.67
N GLY A 176 -4.74 12.33 19.17
CA GLY A 176 -5.31 13.06 20.31
C GLY A 176 -5.47 14.57 20.06
N ALA A 177 -5.39 15.01 18.80
CA ALA A 177 -5.68 16.38 18.41
C ALA A 177 -7.13 16.74 18.73
N ALA A 178 -7.37 17.97 19.17
CA ALA A 178 -8.69 18.50 19.39
C ALA A 178 -8.77 19.94 18.88
N TYR A 179 -9.91 20.29 18.29
CA TYR A 179 -10.14 21.58 17.64
C TYR A 179 -10.85 22.55 18.58
N THR A 180 -10.40 23.79 18.58
CA THR A 180 -11.08 24.90 19.26
C THR A 180 -12.36 25.31 18.52
N ARG A 181 -13.24 26.06 19.20
CA ARG A 181 -14.47 26.59 18.59
C ARG A 181 -14.20 27.39 17.32
N ASP A 182 -13.17 28.24 17.33
CA ASP A 182 -12.86 29.14 16.23
C ASP A 182 -12.33 28.35 15.02
N GLU A 183 -11.41 27.40 15.23
CA GLU A 183 -10.93 26.50 14.18
C GLU A 183 -12.08 25.70 13.55
N LEU A 184 -13.00 25.18 14.37
CA LEU A 184 -14.18 24.46 13.86
C LEU A 184 -15.13 25.38 13.08
N MET A 185 -15.32 26.62 13.51
CA MET A 185 -16.19 27.58 12.83
C MET A 185 -15.69 27.91 11.42
N GLU A 186 -14.37 28.04 11.25
CA GLU A 186 -13.77 28.30 9.93
C GLU A 186 -14.01 27.13 8.97
N LEU A 187 -13.88 25.89 9.45
CA LEU A 187 -14.20 24.69 8.66
C LEU A 187 -15.71 24.59 8.37
N ALA A 188 -16.54 24.88 9.36
CA ALA A 188 -18.00 24.82 9.23
C ALA A 188 -18.54 25.81 8.20
N LYS A 189 -17.95 27.00 8.11
CA LYS A 189 -18.30 27.98 7.08
C LYS A 189 -18.07 27.42 5.67
N ILE A 190 -16.91 26.81 5.43
CA ILE A 190 -16.58 26.21 4.12
C ILE A 190 -17.54 25.06 3.81
N CYS A 191 -17.74 24.14 4.76
CA CYS A 191 -18.65 23.01 4.55
C CYS A 191 -20.06 23.50 4.22
N PHE A 192 -20.56 24.49 4.97
CA PHE A 192 -21.89 25.06 4.74
C PHE A 192 -21.99 25.74 3.37
N ASP A 193 -21.04 26.61 3.01
CA ASP A 193 -21.05 27.34 1.74
C ASP A 193 -21.00 26.39 0.53
N GLU A 194 -20.31 25.25 0.65
CA GLU A 194 -20.15 24.24 -0.39
C GLU A 194 -21.18 23.09 -0.32
N GLY A 195 -22.09 23.10 0.67
CA GLY A 195 -23.11 22.06 0.83
C GLY A 195 -22.57 20.67 1.22
N ILE A 196 -21.42 20.60 1.89
CA ILE A 196 -20.73 19.36 2.26
C ILE A 196 -21.20 18.86 3.64
N LEU A 197 -21.71 17.64 3.73
CA LEU A 197 -22.12 17.04 5.00
C LEU A 197 -20.92 16.82 5.94
N VAL A 198 -21.05 17.13 7.22
CA VAL A 198 -20.01 16.81 8.21
C VAL A 198 -20.38 15.58 9.02
N ILE A 199 -19.54 14.56 8.95
CA ILE A 199 -19.62 13.36 9.80
C ILE A 199 -18.68 13.60 10.99
N SER A 200 -19.24 14.04 12.10
CA SER A 200 -18.51 14.39 13.32
C SER A 200 -18.42 13.18 14.25
N ASP A 201 -17.27 12.50 14.26
CA ASP A 201 -16.99 11.42 15.22
C ASP A 201 -16.44 12.00 16.53
N GLU A 202 -17.32 12.05 17.52
CA GLU A 202 -17.13 12.71 18.82
C GLU A 202 -16.99 11.69 19.94
N ILE A 203 -16.67 10.42 19.64
CA ILE A 203 -16.60 9.31 20.60
C ILE A 203 -15.65 9.54 21.79
N TYR A 204 -14.71 10.49 21.68
CA TYR A 204 -13.74 10.85 22.72
C TYR A 204 -14.08 12.17 23.45
N GLU A 205 -15.26 12.77 23.24
CA GLU A 205 -15.61 14.11 23.76
C GLU A 205 -15.42 14.30 25.27
N LYS A 206 -15.60 13.25 26.08
CA LYS A 206 -15.45 13.27 27.54
C LYS A 206 -14.01 13.06 28.00
N LEU A 207 -13.12 12.65 27.10
CA LEU A 207 -11.73 12.32 27.38
C LEU A 207 -10.85 13.47 26.87
N VAL A 208 -10.94 14.61 27.55
CA VAL A 208 -10.19 15.84 27.27
C VAL A 208 -9.39 16.26 28.50
N TYR A 209 -8.28 16.95 28.28
CA TYR A 209 -7.27 17.21 29.30
C TYR A 209 -6.99 18.71 29.48
N ASP A 210 -6.32 19.05 30.57
CA ASP A 210 -5.82 20.42 30.85
C ASP A 210 -6.92 21.50 30.83
N GLY A 211 -8.15 21.11 31.17
CA GLY A 211 -9.31 22.01 31.12
C GLY A 211 -9.76 22.38 29.71
N PHE A 212 -9.30 21.67 28.67
CA PHE A 212 -9.74 21.89 27.30
C PHE A 212 -11.27 21.72 27.19
N SER A 213 -11.95 22.75 26.71
CA SER A 213 -13.39 22.73 26.49
C SER A 213 -13.71 22.12 25.13
N PHE A 214 -14.26 20.91 25.13
CA PHE A 214 -14.78 20.30 23.92
C PHE A 214 -15.94 21.10 23.32
N VAL A 215 -16.02 21.15 21.99
CA VAL A 215 -17.14 21.73 21.24
C VAL A 215 -17.56 20.74 20.16
N SER A 216 -18.84 20.34 20.21
CA SER A 216 -19.44 19.55 19.14
C SER A 216 -19.56 20.38 17.87
N PHE A 217 -19.30 19.78 16.71
CA PHE A 217 -19.36 20.50 15.43
C PHE A 217 -20.78 21.04 15.16
N ALA A 218 -21.79 20.27 15.51
CA ALA A 218 -23.20 20.67 15.35
C ALA A 218 -23.58 21.88 16.23
N ALA A 219 -22.84 22.14 17.32
CA ALA A 219 -23.13 23.22 18.28
C ALA A 219 -22.64 24.61 17.80
N LEU A 220 -22.05 24.69 16.61
CA LEU A 220 -21.56 25.93 16.03
C LEU A 220 -22.69 26.80 15.47
N GLY A 221 -23.84 26.22 15.14
CA GLY A 221 -25.03 26.97 14.72
C GLY A 221 -26.14 26.08 14.18
N LYS A 222 -27.37 26.61 14.12
CA LYS A 222 -28.56 25.84 13.71
C LYS A 222 -28.43 25.24 12.29
N LYS A 223 -27.98 26.03 11.32
CA LYS A 223 -27.76 25.53 9.94
C LYS A 223 -26.64 24.50 9.84
N ILE A 224 -25.60 24.65 10.68
CA ILE A 224 -24.49 23.69 10.74
C ILE A 224 -24.98 22.36 11.34
N LYS A 225 -25.82 22.41 12.39
CA LYS A 225 -26.50 21.22 12.95
C LYS A 225 -27.29 20.46 11.87
N GLU A 226 -28.03 21.17 11.03
CA GLU A 226 -28.80 20.60 9.91
C GLU A 226 -27.92 19.93 8.84
N GLN A 227 -26.61 20.20 8.83
CA GLN A 227 -25.64 19.64 7.89
C GLN A 227 -24.59 18.74 8.59
N THR A 228 -24.88 18.29 9.82
CA THR A 228 -23.95 17.48 10.61
C THR A 228 -24.61 16.20 11.11
N ILE A 229 -23.91 15.08 10.96
CA ILE A 229 -24.23 13.83 11.67
C ILE A 229 -23.21 13.65 12.80
N VAL A 230 -23.68 13.73 14.04
CA VAL A 230 -22.88 13.45 15.23
C VAL A 230 -22.85 11.95 15.48
N ILE A 231 -21.67 11.37 15.58
CA ILE A 231 -21.43 9.97 15.94
C ILE A 231 -20.80 9.93 17.33
N ASN A 232 -21.40 9.17 18.23
CA ASN A 232 -20.88 9.05 19.60
C ASN A 232 -21.32 7.71 20.23
N GLY A 233 -21.05 7.48 21.52
CA GLY A 233 -21.38 6.24 22.19
C GLY A 233 -20.77 6.08 23.56
N VAL A 234 -20.98 4.91 24.16
CA VAL A 234 -20.57 4.65 25.55
C VAL A 234 -19.23 3.92 25.67
N SER A 235 -18.64 3.51 24.54
CA SER A 235 -17.47 2.62 24.54
C SER A 235 -16.25 3.18 25.27
N LYS A 236 -16.01 4.50 25.17
CA LYS A 236 -14.77 5.13 25.65
C LYS A 236 -14.94 5.81 27.00
N ALA A 237 -15.94 6.69 27.10
CA ALA A 237 -16.22 7.43 28.33
C ALA A 237 -16.62 6.55 29.51
N PHE A 238 -17.23 5.38 29.27
CA PHE A 238 -17.75 4.50 30.32
C PHE A 238 -17.04 3.14 30.41
N SER A 239 -15.91 2.96 29.71
CA SER A 239 -15.25 1.65 29.57
C SER A 239 -16.23 0.53 29.16
N MET A 240 -16.93 0.73 28.04
CA MET A 240 -17.98 -0.19 27.55
C MET A 240 -17.69 -0.72 26.14
N THR A 241 -16.42 -0.91 25.76
CA THR A 241 -16.02 -1.34 24.42
C THR A 241 -16.68 -2.66 23.99
N GLY A 242 -16.68 -3.67 24.86
CA GLY A 242 -17.24 -5.00 24.61
C GLY A 242 -18.77 -5.07 24.56
N TRP A 243 -19.47 -4.06 25.08
CA TRP A 243 -20.95 -3.99 25.06
C TRP A 243 -21.51 -3.65 23.69
N ARG A 244 -20.67 -3.11 22.80
CA ARG A 244 -20.99 -2.77 21.42
C ARG A 244 -22.21 -1.85 21.30
N LEU A 245 -22.16 -0.67 21.92
CA LEU A 245 -23.23 0.32 21.81
C LEU A 245 -22.71 1.72 21.45
N GLY A 246 -23.34 2.32 20.43
CA GLY A 246 -23.11 3.68 19.98
C GLY A 246 -24.37 4.25 19.36
N TYR A 247 -24.35 5.54 19.06
CA TYR A 247 -25.48 6.23 18.47
C TYR A 247 -25.04 7.28 17.44
N ALA A 248 -25.97 7.63 16.55
CA ALA A 248 -25.87 8.80 15.69
C ALA A 248 -27.03 9.75 15.96
N ALA A 249 -26.76 11.06 15.84
CA ALA A 249 -27.74 12.14 15.92
C ALA A 249 -27.59 13.06 14.72
N GLY A 250 -28.69 13.41 14.05
CA GLY A 250 -28.63 14.22 12.82
C GLY A 250 -29.99 14.39 12.17
N PRO A 251 -30.07 15.03 11.00
CA PRO A 251 -31.33 15.23 10.31
C PRO A 251 -32.05 13.90 10.07
N LYS A 252 -33.35 13.91 10.35
CA LYS A 252 -34.23 12.73 10.30
C LYS A 252 -34.09 11.90 9.02
N GLU A 253 -33.88 12.53 7.87
CA GLU A 253 -33.70 11.83 6.60
C GLU A 253 -32.49 10.87 6.57
N TYR A 254 -31.35 11.30 7.12
CA TYR A 254 -30.14 10.49 7.19
C TYR A 254 -30.30 9.38 8.23
N ILE A 255 -30.91 9.70 9.38
CA ILE A 255 -31.20 8.74 10.44
C ILE A 255 -32.15 7.65 9.95
N MET A 256 -33.19 8.01 9.20
CA MET A 256 -34.09 7.05 8.54
C MET A 256 -33.35 6.20 7.48
N GLY A 257 -32.42 6.79 6.72
CA GLY A 257 -31.56 6.05 5.79
C GLY A 257 -30.70 5.00 6.51
N MET A 258 -30.07 5.39 7.62
CA MET A 258 -29.30 4.49 8.48
C MET A 258 -30.17 3.38 9.07
N SER A 259 -31.39 3.71 9.52
CA SER A 259 -32.37 2.77 10.06
C SER A 259 -32.72 1.67 9.05
N LYS A 260 -32.97 2.03 7.78
CA LYS A 260 -33.22 1.09 6.68
C LYS A 260 -32.04 0.15 6.42
N VAL A 261 -30.81 0.66 6.51
CA VAL A 261 -29.62 -0.21 6.38
C VAL A 261 -29.54 -1.16 7.58
N GLN A 262 -29.75 -0.65 8.78
CA GLN A 262 -29.65 -1.41 10.03
C GLN A 262 -30.68 -2.55 10.11
N SER A 263 -31.91 -2.32 9.63
CA SER A 263 -32.98 -3.33 9.65
C SER A 263 -32.67 -4.57 8.81
N HIS A 264 -31.77 -4.46 7.83
CA HIS A 264 -31.31 -5.56 6.99
C HIS A 264 -29.91 -6.07 7.33
N ASN A 265 -29.24 -5.47 8.32
CA ASN A 265 -27.88 -5.82 8.71
C ASN A 265 -27.86 -6.50 10.07
N THR A 266 -28.41 -5.85 11.10
CA THR A 266 -28.35 -6.33 12.48
C THR A 266 -29.70 -6.40 13.18
N SER A 267 -30.74 -5.77 12.62
CA SER A 267 -31.90 -5.34 13.42
C SER A 267 -31.44 -4.40 14.55
N ASN A 268 -32.07 -4.44 15.74
CA ASN A 268 -31.69 -3.63 16.88
C ASN A 268 -30.35 -4.04 17.53
N ALA A 269 -29.67 -3.07 18.17
CA ALA A 269 -28.57 -3.38 19.08
C ALA A 269 -29.03 -4.24 20.27
N SER A 270 -28.11 -4.96 20.92
CA SER A 270 -28.41 -5.83 22.08
C SER A 270 -29.28 -5.13 23.12
N SER A 271 -30.42 -5.75 23.48
CA SER A 271 -31.36 -5.21 24.46
C SER A 271 -30.72 -4.98 25.83
N ILE A 272 -29.82 -5.88 26.25
CA ILE A 272 -29.07 -5.79 27.50
C ILE A 272 -28.09 -4.61 27.47
N SER A 273 -27.37 -4.45 26.36
CA SER A 273 -26.45 -3.32 26.19
C SER A 273 -27.20 -1.98 26.19
N GLN A 274 -28.40 -1.93 25.61
CA GLN A 274 -29.24 -0.72 25.63
C GLN A 274 -29.66 -0.32 27.05
N MET A 275 -30.04 -1.27 27.90
CA MET A 275 -30.36 -0.99 29.31
C MET A 275 -29.14 -0.55 30.11
N ALA A 276 -27.97 -1.16 29.84
CA ALA A 276 -26.70 -0.73 30.43
C ALA A 276 -26.33 0.70 30.02
N ALA A 277 -26.49 1.04 28.74
CA ALA A 277 -26.22 2.37 28.22
C ALA A 277 -27.21 3.43 28.75
N LEU A 278 -28.47 3.05 28.98
CA LEU A 278 -29.44 3.94 29.62
C LEU A 278 -28.97 4.34 31.02
N GLU A 279 -28.51 3.37 31.82
CA GLU A 279 -27.90 3.65 33.13
C GLU A 279 -26.61 4.46 33.00
N ALA A 280 -25.78 4.19 31.98
CA ALA A 280 -24.57 4.98 31.75
C ALA A 280 -24.87 6.47 31.53
N LEU A 281 -25.94 6.80 30.79
CA LEU A 281 -26.31 8.18 30.49
C LEU A 281 -27.15 8.86 31.56
N THR A 282 -27.91 8.12 32.35
CA THR A 282 -28.87 8.68 33.33
C THR A 282 -28.43 8.54 34.78
N GLY A 283 -27.51 7.61 35.05
CA GLY A 283 -26.97 7.35 36.37
C GLY A 283 -25.84 8.30 36.78
N PRO A 284 -25.17 8.02 37.90
CA PRO A 284 -24.07 8.83 38.40
C PRO A 284 -22.89 8.92 37.42
N GLN A 285 -22.35 10.12 37.21
CA GLN A 285 -21.27 10.39 36.23
C GLN A 285 -19.86 10.47 36.85
N HIS A 286 -19.69 10.22 38.16
CA HIS A 286 -18.45 10.48 38.91
C HIS A 286 -17.24 9.62 38.47
N GLU A 287 -17.45 8.47 37.83
CA GLU A 287 -16.37 7.64 37.32
C GLU A 287 -15.66 8.26 36.10
N ILE A 288 -16.36 9.10 35.31
CA ILE A 288 -15.75 9.74 34.13
C ILE A 288 -14.61 10.69 34.53
N PRO A 289 -14.81 11.70 35.42
CA PRO A 289 -13.72 12.57 35.86
C PRO A 289 -12.53 11.79 36.45
N ARG A 290 -12.80 10.72 37.21
CA ARG A 290 -11.75 9.86 37.78
C ARG A 290 -10.91 9.19 36.68
N MET A 291 -11.54 8.61 35.65
CA MET A 291 -10.83 8.03 34.51
C MET A 291 -10.04 9.10 33.73
N VAL A 292 -10.62 10.29 33.53
CA VAL A 292 -9.95 11.40 32.85
C VAL A 292 -8.69 11.84 33.60
N THR A 293 -8.75 12.01 34.93
CA THR A 293 -7.59 12.36 35.75
C THR A 293 -6.48 11.32 35.61
N GLU A 294 -6.83 10.04 35.69
CA GLU A 294 -5.86 8.95 35.55
C GLU A 294 -5.25 8.91 34.14
N PHE A 295 -6.05 9.06 33.08
CA PHE A 295 -5.51 9.16 31.72
C PHE A 295 -4.62 10.39 31.51
N GLN A 296 -4.95 11.52 32.12
CA GLN A 296 -4.11 12.72 32.05
C GLN A 296 -2.75 12.48 32.72
N MET A 297 -2.73 11.82 33.89
CA MET A 297 -1.49 11.43 34.58
C MET A 297 -0.64 10.51 33.69
N ARG A 298 -1.25 9.50 33.06
CA ARG A 298 -0.59 8.57 32.15
C ARG A 298 -0.03 9.26 30.90
N ARG A 299 -0.82 10.15 30.28
CA ARG A 299 -0.40 10.98 29.15
C ARG A 299 0.81 11.82 29.51
N ASN A 300 0.75 12.55 30.62
CA ASN A 300 1.83 13.45 31.07
C ASN A 300 3.13 12.67 31.30
N TYR A 301 3.04 11.52 31.97
CA TYR A 301 4.19 10.67 32.15
C TYR A 301 4.78 10.18 30.82
N MET A 302 3.94 9.65 29.92
CA MET A 302 4.43 9.13 28.64
C MET A 302 5.00 10.22 27.73
N ILE A 303 4.40 11.39 27.67
CA ILE A 303 4.90 12.47 26.81
C ILE A 303 6.26 12.99 27.30
N ASP A 304 6.44 13.14 28.62
CA ASP A 304 7.73 13.52 29.20
C ASP A 304 8.80 12.48 28.88
N ARG A 305 8.45 11.19 29.00
CA ARG A 305 9.34 10.08 28.65
C ARG A 305 9.69 10.06 27.17
N ILE A 306 8.73 10.30 26.27
CA ILE A 306 8.95 10.35 24.82
C ILE A 306 9.85 11.53 24.44
N ARG A 307 9.60 12.72 25.00
CA ARG A 307 10.41 13.93 24.76
C ARG A 307 11.86 13.76 25.20
N GLY A 308 12.12 12.88 26.16
CA GLY A 308 13.47 12.49 26.56
C GLY A 308 14.20 11.54 25.60
N ILE A 309 13.53 10.98 24.59
CA ILE A 309 14.15 10.05 23.62
C ILE A 309 14.77 10.89 22.47
N PRO A 310 16.10 10.77 22.21
CA PRO A 310 16.76 11.56 21.17
C PRO A 310 16.15 11.38 19.77
N GLY A 311 15.79 12.48 19.12
CA GLY A 311 15.25 12.46 17.75
C GLY A 311 13.78 12.07 17.65
N VAL A 312 13.05 11.92 18.75
CA VAL A 312 11.59 11.71 18.74
C VAL A 312 10.90 13.03 19.06
N SER A 313 10.00 13.48 18.19
CA SER A 313 9.02 14.52 18.51
C SER A 313 7.65 13.90 18.78
N CYS A 314 6.82 14.59 19.56
CA CYS A 314 5.43 14.18 19.75
C CYS A 314 4.56 15.39 20.10
N TYR A 315 3.53 15.60 19.29
CA TYR A 315 2.42 16.50 19.62
C TYR A 315 1.79 16.12 20.97
N GLU A 316 1.45 17.13 21.76
CA GLU A 316 0.79 16.94 23.05
C GLU A 316 -0.72 16.81 22.89
N PRO A 317 -1.30 15.61 23.09
CA PRO A 317 -2.70 15.38 22.80
C PRO A 317 -3.59 16.09 23.83
N ARG A 318 -4.64 16.74 23.33
CA ARG A 318 -5.65 17.43 24.16
C ARG A 318 -6.80 16.51 24.56
N GLY A 319 -6.89 15.33 23.95
CA GLY A 319 -7.89 14.33 24.30
C GLY A 319 -7.61 12.94 23.72
N ALA A 320 -8.62 12.07 23.76
CA ALA A 320 -8.50 10.63 23.50
C ALA A 320 -7.47 9.97 24.43
N PHE A 321 -6.94 8.79 24.12
CA PHE A 321 -5.89 8.14 24.94
C PHE A 321 -4.70 7.64 24.13
N TYR A 322 -4.28 8.44 23.14
CA TYR A 322 -3.21 8.09 22.21
C TYR A 322 -2.10 9.13 22.17
N LEU A 323 -0.86 8.66 22.04
CA LEU A 323 0.27 9.45 21.58
C LEU A 323 0.65 9.00 20.16
N PHE A 324 1.12 9.96 19.37
CA PHE A 324 1.53 9.72 17.98
C PHE A 324 2.93 10.28 17.73
N PRO A 325 3.97 9.71 18.37
CA PRO A 325 5.35 10.18 18.22
C PRO A 325 5.89 9.99 16.80
N ASN A 326 6.66 10.97 16.36
CA ASN A 326 7.45 10.95 15.14
C ASN A 326 8.78 10.23 15.40
N VAL A 327 9.00 9.14 14.67
CA VAL A 327 10.18 8.28 14.78
C VAL A 327 11.03 8.29 13.50
N ARG A 328 10.79 9.25 12.58
CA ARG A 328 11.51 9.34 11.28
C ARG A 328 13.03 9.43 11.43
N SER A 329 13.53 10.01 12.51
CA SER A 329 14.98 10.14 12.79
C SER A 329 15.69 8.79 12.97
N TYR A 330 14.93 7.71 13.19
CA TYR A 330 15.44 6.36 13.27
C TYR A 330 15.36 5.61 11.94
N PHE A 331 14.78 6.22 10.91
CA PHE A 331 14.81 5.63 9.58
C PHE A 331 16.25 5.77 9.04
N ASN A 332 16.80 4.69 8.50
CA ASN A 332 18.24 4.53 8.22
C ASN A 332 19.12 4.27 9.46
N LYS A 333 18.53 3.70 10.51
CA LYS A 333 19.26 3.02 11.57
C LYS A 333 19.07 1.51 11.48
N GLU A 334 19.94 0.75 12.12
CA GLU A 334 19.85 -0.72 12.14
C GLU A 334 20.12 -1.30 13.52
N TYR A 335 19.67 -2.53 13.72
CA TYR A 335 20.02 -3.36 14.86
C TYR A 335 20.28 -4.78 14.37
N GLU A 336 21.48 -5.31 14.59
CA GLU A 336 21.87 -6.67 14.17
C GLU A 336 21.56 -6.96 12.67
N GLY A 337 21.80 -5.97 11.79
CA GLY A 337 21.53 -6.05 10.36
C GLY A 337 20.06 -5.84 9.95
N MET A 338 19.14 -5.67 10.90
CA MET A 338 17.76 -5.28 10.62
C MET A 338 17.65 -3.76 10.47
N GLN A 339 17.55 -3.28 9.22
CA GLN A 339 17.37 -1.86 8.92
C GLN A 339 15.94 -1.40 9.20
N ILE A 340 15.80 -0.24 9.87
CA ILE A 340 14.52 0.44 10.07
C ILE A 340 14.27 1.36 8.87
N ARG A 341 13.36 0.94 7.99
CA ARG A 341 13.06 1.66 6.73
C ARG A 341 11.76 2.48 6.77
N ASN A 342 10.82 2.10 7.64
CA ASN A 342 9.50 2.70 7.75
C ASN A 342 8.86 2.38 9.11
N SER A 343 7.66 2.89 9.34
CA SER A 343 6.89 2.75 10.57
C SER A 343 6.52 1.30 10.88
N TYR A 344 6.28 0.46 9.87
CA TYR A 344 6.10 -1.00 10.06
C TYR A 344 7.38 -1.67 10.55
N GLY A 345 8.52 -1.34 9.96
CA GLY A 345 9.84 -1.83 10.40
C GLY A 345 10.12 -1.43 11.84
N MET A 346 9.79 -0.19 12.22
CA MET A 346 9.89 0.28 13.60
C MET A 346 8.96 -0.51 14.54
N ALA A 347 7.68 -0.67 14.19
CA ALA A 347 6.73 -1.40 15.01
C ALA A 347 7.13 -2.88 15.21
N TYR A 348 7.64 -3.51 14.14
CA TYR A 348 8.15 -4.89 14.21
C TYR A 348 9.42 -4.98 15.04
N TYR A 349 10.33 -4.01 14.91
CA TYR A 349 11.55 -3.92 15.72
C TYR A 349 11.22 -3.82 17.22
N LEU A 350 10.32 -2.91 17.59
CA LEU A 350 9.88 -2.75 18.99
C LEU A 350 9.16 -4.00 19.51
N LEU A 351 8.34 -4.65 18.69
CA LEU A 351 7.69 -5.91 19.08
C LEU A 351 8.72 -7.02 19.32
N LYS A 352 9.66 -7.21 18.37
CA LYS A 352 10.63 -8.30 18.41
C LYS A 352 11.73 -8.11 19.46
N HIS A 353 12.27 -6.91 19.59
CA HIS A 353 13.46 -6.64 20.41
C HIS A 353 13.16 -5.88 21.70
N ALA A 354 12.06 -5.13 21.76
CA ALA A 354 11.61 -4.47 22.98
C ALA A 354 10.45 -5.20 23.66
N HIS A 355 9.84 -6.20 23.00
CA HIS A 355 8.60 -6.83 23.46
C HIS A 355 7.49 -5.81 23.77
N VAL A 356 7.38 -4.78 22.93
CA VAL A 356 6.33 -3.76 23.01
C VAL A 356 5.56 -3.70 21.70
N ALA A 357 4.26 -4.00 21.74
CA ALA A 357 3.38 -3.90 20.59
C ALA A 357 2.87 -2.47 20.42
N VAL A 358 3.06 -1.89 19.22
CA VAL A 358 2.64 -0.53 18.85
C VAL A 358 1.99 -0.57 17.45
N VAL A 359 1.28 0.47 17.02
CA VAL A 359 0.70 0.49 15.66
C VAL A 359 1.48 1.43 14.74
N PRO A 360 1.89 1.02 13.53
CA PRO A 360 2.62 1.86 12.59
C PRO A 360 1.75 3.00 12.07
N GLY A 361 2.34 4.19 11.94
CA GLY A 361 1.70 5.40 11.46
C GLY A 361 1.16 5.28 10.04
N GLU A 362 1.81 4.50 9.17
CA GLU A 362 1.36 4.23 7.80
C GLU A 362 -0.08 3.66 7.77
N ALA A 363 -0.47 2.86 8.78
CA ALA A 363 -1.83 2.33 8.88
C ALA A 363 -2.91 3.43 9.03
N PHE A 364 -2.51 4.60 9.55
CA PHE A 364 -3.35 5.78 9.74
C PHE A 364 -3.14 6.83 8.63
N GLY A 365 -2.40 6.50 7.57
CA GLY A 365 -2.08 7.42 6.48
C GLY A 365 -0.94 8.39 6.80
N ALA A 366 -0.08 8.09 7.79
CA ALA A 366 1.00 8.99 8.20
C ALA A 366 2.31 8.22 8.48
N GLU A 367 3.13 8.03 7.44
CA GLU A 367 4.45 7.41 7.56
C GLU A 367 5.38 8.26 8.44
N GLY A 368 6.27 7.61 9.18
CA GLY A 368 7.17 8.25 10.11
C GLY A 368 6.71 8.31 11.55
N TYR A 369 5.49 7.88 11.82
CA TYR A 369 4.89 7.90 13.16
C TYR A 369 4.61 6.49 13.66
N ILE A 370 4.39 6.35 14.96
CA ILE A 370 3.78 5.16 15.57
C ILE A 370 2.70 5.61 16.55
N ARG A 371 1.63 4.85 16.72
CA ARG A 371 0.59 5.11 17.73
C ARG A 371 0.86 4.28 18.98
N LEU A 372 0.84 4.95 20.12
CA LEU A 372 0.91 4.38 21.46
C LEU A 372 -0.39 4.68 22.21
N SER A 373 -1.09 3.64 22.67
CA SER A 373 -2.22 3.77 23.57
C SER A 373 -1.72 3.83 25.01
N TYR A 374 -2.21 4.79 25.79
CA TYR A 374 -1.97 4.87 27.24
C TYR A 374 -3.17 4.40 28.06
N ALA A 375 -4.04 3.60 27.43
CA ALA A 375 -5.14 2.90 28.09
C ALA A 375 -4.69 1.57 28.70
N THR A 376 -3.69 1.64 29.58
CA THR A 376 -3.17 0.51 30.36
C THR A 376 -2.62 1.05 31.68
N SER A 377 -2.26 0.15 32.60
CA SER A 377 -1.76 0.54 33.92
C SER A 377 -0.49 1.39 33.83
N MET A 378 -0.31 2.29 34.81
CA MET A 378 0.92 3.08 34.92
C MET A 378 2.17 2.19 34.97
N ASP A 379 2.12 1.04 35.64
CA ASP A 379 3.22 0.08 35.69
C ASP A 379 3.61 -0.45 34.30
N ASN A 380 2.63 -0.79 33.46
CA ASN A 380 2.89 -1.24 32.09
C ASN A 380 3.46 -0.11 31.25
N ILE A 381 2.95 1.12 31.44
CA ILE A 381 3.44 2.32 30.78
C ILE A 381 4.92 2.57 31.13
N VAL A 382 5.27 2.56 32.42
CA VAL A 382 6.64 2.76 32.89
C VAL A 382 7.58 1.73 32.25
N LYS A 383 7.22 0.44 32.33
CA LYS A 383 8.02 -0.65 31.75
C LYS A 383 8.14 -0.52 30.23
N ALA A 384 7.05 -0.18 29.52
CA ALA A 384 7.05 -0.07 28.08
C ALA A 384 7.92 1.10 27.61
N MET A 385 7.83 2.25 28.27
CA MET A 385 8.67 3.41 27.97
C MET A 385 10.16 3.11 28.21
N ASP A 386 10.50 2.38 29.29
CA ASP A 386 11.87 1.94 29.53
C ASP A 386 12.38 0.99 28.43
N ARG A 387 11.56 0.04 27.99
CA ARG A 387 11.91 -0.90 26.91
C ARG A 387 12.07 -0.19 25.58
N ILE A 388 11.17 0.71 25.23
CA ILE A 388 11.25 1.53 24.00
C ILE A 388 12.53 2.37 24.02
N ALA A 389 12.78 3.13 25.08
CA ALA A 389 13.97 3.99 25.18
C ALA A 389 15.27 3.17 25.06
N ARG A 390 15.36 2.03 25.76
CA ARG A 390 16.52 1.13 25.66
C ARG A 390 16.69 0.53 24.27
N ALA A 391 15.61 0.11 23.62
CA ALA A 391 15.67 -0.45 22.28
C ALA A 391 16.12 0.61 21.27
N LEU A 392 15.51 1.78 21.28
CA LEU A 392 15.89 2.88 20.39
C LEU A 392 17.32 3.35 20.63
N ALA A 393 17.85 3.30 21.86
CA ALA A 393 19.26 3.61 22.15
C ALA A 393 20.25 2.60 21.56
N LYS A 394 19.82 1.36 21.26
CA LYS A 394 20.64 0.33 20.60
C LYS A 394 20.66 0.45 19.09
N LEU A 395 19.79 1.27 18.50
CA LEU A 395 19.79 1.50 17.06
C LEU A 395 21.01 2.34 16.71
N GLU A 396 21.96 1.72 16.03
CA GLU A 396 23.13 2.38 15.48
C GLU A 396 22.72 3.05 14.16
N PRO A 397 23.36 4.17 13.77
CA PRO A 397 23.34 4.57 12.37
C PRO A 397 23.56 3.31 11.54
N THR A 398 22.71 3.05 10.53
CA THR A 398 23.01 1.97 9.58
C THR A 398 24.46 2.20 9.25
N ARG A 399 25.33 1.21 9.53
CA ARG A 399 26.75 1.38 9.26
C ARG A 399 26.77 1.97 7.88
N GLU A 400 27.25 3.21 7.74
CA GLU A 400 27.58 3.67 6.40
C GLU A 400 28.47 2.56 5.95
N ALA A 401 27.93 1.70 5.07
CA ALA A 401 28.72 0.77 4.34
C ALA A 401 29.74 1.74 3.77
N LYS A 402 30.96 1.67 4.32
CA LYS A 402 32.05 2.58 4.06
C LYS A 402 32.35 2.44 2.58
N ALA A 403 31.54 3.06 1.71
CA ALA A 403 31.00 2.41 0.51
C ALA A 403 31.58 1.00 0.33
N ILE A 404 31.20 0.07 1.23
CA ILE A 404 31.50 -1.33 1.00
C ILE A 404 30.62 -1.55 -0.19
N SER A 405 31.27 -1.56 -1.35
CA SER A 405 30.76 -1.78 -2.69
C SER A 405 29.27 -2.06 -2.65
N LEU A 406 28.43 -1.20 -3.27
CA LEU A 406 27.08 -1.58 -3.70
C LEU A 406 27.06 -3.11 -3.83
N ASN A 407 26.32 -3.84 -2.98
CA ASN A 407 26.41 -5.31 -2.86
C ASN A 407 25.93 -5.92 -4.18
N ASN A 408 26.77 -5.74 -5.19
CA ASN A 408 26.54 -5.97 -6.59
C ASN A 408 26.74 -7.44 -6.72
N THR A 409 25.66 -8.13 -7.05
CA THR A 409 25.75 -9.57 -7.17
C THR A 409 26.46 -9.89 -8.47
N ILE A 410 27.67 -10.43 -8.39
CA ILE A 410 28.29 -11.13 -9.51
C ILE A 410 27.83 -12.58 -9.43
N THR A 411 26.98 -12.96 -10.37
CA THR A 411 26.45 -14.32 -10.43
C THR A 411 27.45 -15.24 -11.13
N GLN A 412 27.60 -16.48 -10.64
CA GLN A 412 28.44 -17.48 -11.30
C GLN A 412 27.91 -17.80 -12.71
N LYS A 413 26.58 -17.95 -12.83
CA LYS A 413 25.88 -18.07 -14.11
C LYS A 413 25.21 -16.74 -14.45
N LYS A 414 25.88 -15.92 -15.28
CA LYS A 414 25.41 -14.60 -15.73
C LYS A 414 24.32 -14.65 -16.82
N ASP A 415 23.60 -15.75 -16.97
CA ASP A 415 22.60 -15.91 -18.02
C ASP A 415 21.47 -16.84 -17.59
N PHE A 416 20.39 -16.84 -18.35
CA PHE A 416 19.30 -17.78 -18.18
C PHE A 416 19.81 -19.22 -18.30
N VAL A 417 19.26 -20.08 -17.44
CA VAL A 417 19.38 -21.53 -17.57
C VAL A 417 18.18 -22.05 -18.35
N GLU A 418 18.35 -23.17 -19.04
CA GLU A 418 17.25 -23.75 -19.80
C GLU A 418 16.11 -24.11 -18.85
N THR A 419 14.89 -23.70 -19.21
CA THR A 419 13.69 -23.87 -18.41
C THR A 419 12.81 -24.93 -19.06
N GLU A 420 12.64 -26.06 -18.39
CA GLU A 420 11.78 -27.16 -18.83
C GLU A 420 10.36 -26.97 -18.27
N VAL A 421 9.37 -27.01 -19.15
CA VAL A 421 7.99 -26.59 -18.83
C VAL A 421 6.97 -27.72 -19.02
N HIS A 422 7.43 -28.86 -19.53
CA HIS A 422 6.68 -30.12 -19.66
C HIS A 422 7.06 -31.09 -18.55
N VAL A 423 7.04 -30.59 -17.31
CA VAL A 423 7.34 -31.39 -16.12
C VAL A 423 6.09 -32.18 -15.77
N GLY A 424 6.20 -33.51 -15.58
CA GLY A 424 5.10 -34.32 -15.05
C GLY A 424 5.03 -34.28 -13.51
N PRO A 425 3.92 -34.69 -12.88
CA PRO A 425 3.76 -34.65 -11.43
C PRO A 425 4.87 -35.39 -10.66
N GLU A 426 5.25 -36.59 -11.12
CA GLU A 426 6.30 -37.41 -10.49
C GLU A 426 7.67 -36.71 -10.49
N LEU A 427 8.08 -36.15 -11.64
CA LEU A 427 9.32 -35.40 -11.74
C LEU A 427 9.24 -34.12 -10.90
N ARG A 428 8.09 -33.43 -10.89
CA ARG A 428 7.90 -32.24 -10.05
C ARG A 428 8.08 -32.57 -8.57
N ASP A 429 7.47 -33.64 -8.08
CA ASP A 429 7.57 -34.04 -6.66
C ASP A 429 9.01 -34.42 -6.29
N ALA A 430 9.73 -35.13 -7.17
CA ALA A 430 11.14 -35.44 -6.99
C ALA A 430 12.01 -34.15 -6.93
N LEU A 431 11.75 -33.18 -7.81
CA LEU A 431 12.46 -31.90 -7.83
C LEU A 431 12.18 -31.04 -6.59
N VAL A 432 10.94 -31.03 -6.09
CA VAL A 432 10.57 -30.33 -4.85
C VAL A 432 11.28 -30.98 -3.66
N ALA A 433 11.21 -32.31 -3.53
CA ALA A 433 11.88 -33.02 -2.44
C ALA A 433 13.40 -32.78 -2.46
N GLU A 434 14.01 -32.78 -3.65
CA GLU A 434 15.43 -32.45 -3.80
C GLU A 434 15.72 -30.99 -3.40
N ALA A 435 14.88 -30.04 -3.80
CA ALA A 435 15.02 -28.64 -3.42
C ALA A 435 14.92 -28.46 -1.90
N GLU A 436 13.89 -29.03 -1.26
CA GLU A 436 13.67 -28.96 0.18
C GLU A 436 14.83 -29.58 0.98
N ASN A 437 15.40 -30.69 0.53
CA ASN A 437 16.58 -31.30 1.15
C ASN A 437 17.81 -30.37 1.16
N HIS A 438 17.90 -29.40 0.24
CA HIS A 438 19.01 -28.44 0.15
C HIS A 438 18.66 -27.06 0.73
N LEU A 439 17.43 -26.87 1.21
CA LEU A 439 16.98 -25.68 1.93
C LEU A 439 17.12 -25.93 3.44
N ALA A 440 18.36 -26.02 3.92
CA ALA A 440 18.66 -26.23 5.34
C ALA A 440 18.17 -25.07 6.23
N HIS A 441 17.78 -25.38 7.47
CA HIS A 441 17.14 -24.43 8.40
C HIS A 441 18.00 -23.20 8.75
N ASP A 442 19.33 -23.32 8.69
CA ASP A 442 20.29 -22.25 8.98
C ASP A 442 20.45 -21.23 7.85
N ALA A 443 20.04 -21.58 6.63
CA ALA A 443 20.10 -20.71 5.46
C ALA A 443 18.77 -20.64 4.68
N TYR A 444 17.63 -20.94 5.32
CA TYR A 444 16.32 -20.92 4.67
C TYR A 444 15.67 -19.53 4.71
N TYR A 445 15.32 -19.02 3.53
CA TYR A 445 14.57 -17.78 3.38
C TYR A 445 13.26 -18.02 2.65
N GLU A 446 12.18 -17.50 3.22
CA GLU A 446 10.83 -17.58 2.64
C GLU A 446 10.16 -16.19 2.61
N TRP A 447 9.54 -15.85 1.49
CA TRP A 447 8.73 -14.63 1.41
C TRP A 447 7.65 -14.66 0.32
N ASN A 448 6.48 -14.12 0.66
CA ASN A 448 5.35 -13.99 -0.26
C ASN A 448 5.37 -12.62 -0.95
N ALA A 449 5.37 -12.62 -2.28
CA ALA A 449 5.27 -11.44 -3.12
C ALA A 449 3.87 -11.33 -3.75
N ASN A 450 3.34 -10.11 -3.80
CA ASN A 450 2.14 -9.76 -4.56
C ASN A 450 2.53 -9.19 -5.92
N ILE A 451 2.22 -9.93 -6.98
CA ILE A 451 2.38 -9.51 -8.38
C ILE A 451 0.98 -9.33 -8.97
N LEU A 452 0.49 -8.09 -8.91
CA LEU A 452 -0.81 -7.67 -9.48
C LEU A 452 -2.02 -8.52 -9.02
N GLY A 453 -2.02 -8.94 -7.75
CA GLY A 453 -3.06 -9.76 -7.14
C GLY A 453 -2.70 -11.25 -7.07
N VAL A 454 -1.65 -11.69 -7.75
CA VAL A 454 -1.12 -13.06 -7.65
C VAL A 454 -0.08 -13.11 -6.54
N VAL A 455 -0.33 -13.96 -5.54
CA VAL A 455 0.63 -14.21 -4.46
C VAL A 455 1.55 -15.35 -4.84
N ILE A 456 2.84 -15.06 -5.02
CA ILE A 456 3.89 -16.04 -5.31
C ILE A 456 4.85 -16.11 -4.12
N GLN A 457 5.09 -17.31 -3.61
CA GLN A 457 6.05 -17.55 -2.53
C GLN A 457 7.43 -17.87 -3.11
N LEU A 458 8.47 -17.21 -2.62
CA LEU A 458 9.86 -17.61 -2.84
C LEU A 458 10.34 -18.45 -1.66
N ARG A 459 11.03 -19.55 -1.95
CA ARG A 459 11.81 -20.38 -1.02
C ARG A 459 13.24 -20.47 -1.54
N THR A 460 14.23 -20.02 -0.77
CA THR A 460 15.61 -19.98 -1.25
C THR A 460 16.64 -20.15 -0.14
N ASN A 461 17.82 -20.67 -0.49
CA ASN A 461 19.00 -20.65 0.37
C ASN A 461 20.04 -19.60 -0.05
N LEU A 462 19.66 -18.67 -0.93
CA LEU A 462 20.52 -17.62 -1.46
C LEU A 462 20.06 -16.25 -0.91
N PRO A 463 20.79 -15.68 0.08
CA PRO A 463 20.40 -14.42 0.72
C PRO A 463 20.21 -13.27 -0.27
N HIS A 464 21.06 -13.19 -1.30
CA HIS A 464 20.99 -12.09 -2.27
C HIS A 464 19.76 -12.18 -3.18
N LEU A 465 19.24 -13.37 -3.46
CA LEU A 465 18.00 -13.58 -4.20
C LEU A 465 16.78 -13.22 -3.34
N TYR A 466 16.84 -13.54 -2.05
CA TYR A 466 15.85 -13.12 -1.07
C TYR A 466 15.78 -11.59 -0.98
N ASP A 467 16.92 -10.91 -0.87
CA ASP A 467 16.98 -9.44 -0.87
C ASP A 467 16.38 -8.84 -2.16
N PHE A 468 16.75 -9.41 -3.33
CA PHE A 468 16.16 -9.01 -4.60
C PHE A 468 14.63 -9.13 -4.57
N TRP A 469 14.12 -10.25 -4.05
CA TRP A 469 12.68 -10.51 -3.98
C TRP A 469 11.94 -9.51 -3.10
N LEU A 470 12.49 -9.18 -1.93
CA LEU A 470 11.93 -8.18 -1.01
C LEU A 470 11.90 -6.77 -1.60
N GLU A 471 12.93 -6.42 -2.38
CA GLU A 471 13.04 -5.08 -2.96
C GLU A 471 12.24 -4.92 -4.25
N ASN A 472 12.13 -5.97 -5.07
CA ASN A 472 11.52 -5.89 -6.39
C ASN A 472 9.99 -5.99 -6.35
N TRP A 473 9.43 -6.70 -5.37
CA TRP A 473 8.00 -6.98 -5.30
C TRP A 473 7.33 -6.36 -4.07
N TYR A 474 6.02 -6.15 -4.17
CA TYR A 474 5.23 -5.74 -3.01
C TYR A 474 5.01 -6.94 -2.09
N PRO A 475 5.11 -6.79 -0.76
CA PRO A 475 4.90 -7.89 0.15
C PRO A 475 3.43 -8.36 0.13
N ALA A 476 3.23 -9.68 0.17
CA ALA A 476 1.95 -10.30 0.42
C ALA A 476 1.97 -10.97 1.80
N GLN A 477 0.85 -10.94 2.51
CA GLN A 477 0.66 -11.83 3.67
C GLN A 477 -0.41 -12.84 3.29
N LEU A 478 -0.08 -14.13 3.42
CA LEU A 478 -1.04 -15.22 3.36
C LEU A 478 -1.65 -15.38 4.76
N GLU A 479 -2.97 -15.58 4.81
CA GLU A 479 -3.65 -16.01 6.03
C GLU A 479 -3.20 -17.43 6.37
N SER A 480 -3.38 -17.87 7.62
CA SER A 480 -2.91 -19.17 8.11
C SER A 480 -3.47 -20.39 7.35
N ASP A 481 -4.51 -20.19 6.53
CA ASP A 481 -5.22 -21.25 5.80
C ASP A 481 -5.20 -21.05 4.27
N LEU A 482 -4.53 -20.01 3.76
CA LEU A 482 -4.47 -19.71 2.34
C LEU A 482 -3.09 -20.08 1.76
N GLU A 483 -3.09 -21.00 0.79
CA GLU A 483 -1.89 -21.32 0.04
C GLU A 483 -1.51 -20.19 -0.94
N PRO A 484 -0.21 -20.00 -1.22
CA PRO A 484 0.20 -19.12 -2.31
C PRO A 484 -0.38 -19.63 -3.64
N HIS A 485 -0.61 -18.71 -4.57
CA HIS A 485 -1.08 -19.08 -5.91
C HIS A 485 0.00 -19.83 -6.71
N GLY A 486 1.28 -19.68 -6.32
CA GLY A 486 2.40 -20.44 -6.85
C GLY A 486 3.64 -20.31 -5.95
N VAL A 487 4.59 -21.23 -6.12
CA VAL A 487 5.80 -21.32 -5.30
C VAL A 487 7.02 -21.43 -6.20
N ILE A 488 8.08 -20.68 -5.89
CA ILE A 488 9.38 -20.75 -6.56
C ILE A 488 10.43 -21.24 -5.57
N TYR A 489 11.08 -22.36 -5.90
CA TYR A 489 12.26 -22.88 -5.21
C TYR A 489 13.52 -22.41 -5.95
N ALA A 490 14.31 -21.56 -5.31
CA ALA A 490 15.54 -21.02 -5.85
C ALA A 490 16.73 -21.58 -5.06
N VAL A 491 17.33 -22.65 -5.55
CA VAL A 491 18.35 -23.40 -4.81
C VAL A 491 19.73 -23.12 -5.40
N GLY A 492 20.68 -22.79 -4.51
CA GLY A 492 22.06 -22.49 -4.82
C GLY A 492 22.88 -23.69 -5.30
N TRP A 493 24.14 -23.75 -4.87
CA TRP A 493 25.09 -24.76 -5.35
C TRP A 493 24.75 -26.16 -4.81
N ILE A 494 24.51 -27.09 -5.73
CA ILE A 494 24.42 -28.54 -5.45
C ILE A 494 25.57 -29.23 -6.20
N PRO A 495 26.51 -29.91 -5.51
CA PRO A 495 27.59 -30.65 -6.15
C PRO A 495 27.08 -31.68 -7.17
N GLY A 496 27.69 -31.74 -8.35
CA GLY A 496 27.33 -32.71 -9.40
C GLY A 496 26.03 -32.41 -10.18
N ARG A 497 25.22 -31.43 -9.77
CA ARG A 497 23.99 -31.06 -10.48
C ARG A 497 24.25 -30.04 -11.61
N GLU A 498 23.54 -30.16 -12.72
CA GLU A 498 23.59 -29.20 -13.83
C GLU A 498 22.68 -27.97 -13.57
N PRO A 499 23.06 -26.75 -14.02
CA PRO A 499 22.21 -25.58 -13.93
C PRO A 499 20.97 -25.71 -14.83
N ARG A 500 19.78 -25.73 -14.22
CA ARG A 500 18.50 -25.95 -14.91
C ARG A 500 17.36 -25.29 -14.16
N ALA A 501 16.33 -24.87 -14.89
CA ALA A 501 15.06 -24.42 -14.34
C ALA A 501 13.91 -25.30 -14.81
N TYR A 502 12.84 -25.31 -14.05
CA TYR A 502 11.66 -26.14 -14.23
C TYR A 502 10.42 -25.35 -13.88
N TYR A 503 9.32 -25.59 -14.59
CA TYR A 503 8.01 -25.04 -14.26
C TYR A 503 6.93 -26.09 -14.46
N HIS A 504 6.13 -26.31 -13.42
CA HIS A 504 4.96 -27.19 -13.45
C HIS A 504 3.68 -26.34 -13.42
N ALA A 505 2.96 -26.30 -14.54
CA ALA A 505 1.85 -25.36 -14.74
C ALA A 505 0.58 -25.69 -13.93
N GLU A 506 0.36 -26.96 -13.57
CA GLU A 506 -0.84 -27.37 -12.83
C GLU A 506 -0.77 -26.97 -11.35
N THR A 507 0.41 -27.09 -10.73
CA THR A 507 0.64 -26.72 -9.32
C THR A 507 1.32 -25.35 -9.18
N ARG A 508 1.63 -24.69 -10.30
CA ARG A 508 2.32 -23.38 -10.35
C ARG A 508 3.61 -23.40 -9.54
N THR A 509 4.40 -24.46 -9.75
CA THR A 509 5.65 -24.68 -9.04
C THR A 509 6.82 -24.38 -9.98
N GLY A 510 7.60 -23.36 -9.65
CA GLY A 510 8.87 -23.04 -10.32
C GLY A 510 10.04 -23.56 -9.50
N ILE A 511 11.06 -24.12 -10.14
CA ILE A 511 12.27 -24.60 -9.46
C ILE A 511 13.46 -24.22 -10.32
N PHE A 512 14.53 -23.71 -9.74
CA PHE A 512 15.82 -23.66 -10.43
C PHE A 512 16.97 -23.98 -9.50
N PHE A 513 17.97 -24.65 -10.08
CA PHE A 513 19.19 -25.06 -9.41
C PHE A 513 20.38 -24.32 -10.01
N LYS A 514 21.31 -23.89 -9.17
CA LYS A 514 22.60 -23.30 -9.56
C LYS A 514 22.48 -22.09 -10.49
N SER A 515 21.34 -21.38 -10.44
CA SER A 515 21.19 -20.06 -11.02
C SER A 515 21.11 -19.06 -9.88
N ALA A 516 22.14 -18.24 -9.71
CA ALA A 516 22.11 -17.15 -8.74
C ALA A 516 21.57 -15.84 -9.37
N TYR A 517 20.95 -15.94 -10.55
CA TYR A 517 20.60 -14.84 -11.44
C TYR A 517 19.21 -14.25 -11.13
N TYR A 518 19.17 -12.98 -10.76
CA TYR A 518 17.96 -12.16 -10.57
C TYR A 518 17.06 -12.24 -11.79
N GLY A 519 17.64 -12.17 -13.00
CA GLY A 519 16.87 -12.29 -14.23
C GLY A 519 16.12 -13.63 -14.34
N GLN A 520 16.72 -14.74 -13.90
CA GLN A 520 16.07 -16.06 -13.90
C GLN A 520 14.88 -16.08 -12.94
N LEU A 521 15.09 -15.63 -11.70
CA LEU A 521 14.06 -15.56 -10.67
C LEU A 521 12.91 -14.64 -11.09
N ARG A 522 13.24 -13.44 -11.59
CA ARG A 522 12.30 -12.46 -12.15
C ARG A 522 11.47 -13.08 -13.28
N SER A 523 12.11 -13.78 -14.21
CA SER A 523 11.43 -14.37 -15.36
C SER A 523 10.44 -15.46 -14.96
N LEU A 524 10.81 -16.34 -14.03
CA LEU A 524 9.89 -17.35 -13.52
C LEU A 524 8.70 -16.72 -12.79
N ALA A 525 8.94 -15.67 -11.99
CA ALA A 525 7.87 -14.96 -11.28
C ALA A 525 6.88 -14.28 -12.23
N LEU A 526 7.39 -13.50 -13.20
CA LEU A 526 6.56 -12.83 -14.21
C LEU A 526 5.78 -13.83 -15.07
N GLY A 527 6.44 -14.90 -15.50
CA GLY A 527 5.82 -15.94 -16.32
C GLY A 527 4.77 -16.76 -15.58
N MET A 528 5.01 -17.06 -14.30
CA MET A 528 4.03 -17.73 -13.43
C MET A 528 2.83 -16.83 -13.16
N ALA A 529 3.06 -15.53 -12.92
CA ALA A 529 1.98 -14.55 -12.78
C ALA A 529 1.13 -14.46 -14.07
N ASP A 530 1.75 -14.40 -15.25
CA ASP A 530 1.03 -14.41 -16.54
C ASP A 530 0.21 -15.70 -16.72
N ASP A 531 0.76 -16.87 -16.40
CA ASP A 531 0.04 -18.14 -16.47
C ASP A 531 -1.20 -18.14 -15.56
N ILE A 532 -1.05 -17.71 -14.30
CA ILE A 532 -2.16 -17.65 -13.35
C ILE A 532 -3.22 -16.62 -13.80
N MET A 533 -2.79 -15.42 -14.16
CA MET A 533 -3.70 -14.31 -14.49
C MET A 533 -4.45 -14.55 -15.80
N SER A 534 -3.83 -15.17 -16.80
CA SER A 534 -4.48 -15.48 -18.08
C SER A 534 -5.58 -16.54 -17.94
N ARG A 535 -5.54 -17.36 -16.88
CA ARG A 535 -6.60 -18.32 -16.53
C ARG A 535 -7.71 -17.71 -15.67
N MET A 536 -7.36 -16.78 -14.78
CA MET A 536 -8.29 -16.19 -13.81
C MET A 536 -8.94 -14.89 -14.29
N SER A 537 -8.35 -14.22 -15.29
CA SER A 537 -8.74 -12.87 -15.72
C SER A 537 -8.40 -12.62 -17.20
N THR A 538 -8.80 -11.46 -17.72
CA THR A 538 -8.45 -10.96 -19.07
C THR A 538 -7.14 -10.17 -19.07
N THR A 539 -6.15 -10.63 -18.29
CA THR A 539 -4.86 -9.94 -18.11
C THR A 539 -3.73 -10.77 -18.68
N TYR A 540 -2.90 -10.16 -19.53
CA TYR A 540 -1.76 -10.79 -20.16
C TYR A 540 -0.53 -9.91 -20.05
N SER A 541 0.64 -10.52 -19.86
CA SER A 541 1.92 -9.85 -19.97
C SER A 541 2.25 -9.59 -21.44
N VAL A 542 2.72 -8.37 -21.70
CA VAL A 542 3.21 -7.89 -22.98
C VAL A 542 4.62 -7.39 -22.76
N ARG A 543 5.57 -7.89 -23.56
CA ARG A 543 6.91 -7.30 -23.59
C ARG A 543 6.85 -5.98 -24.33
N GLY A 544 7.07 -4.92 -23.58
CA GLY A 544 6.94 -3.57 -24.08
C GLY A 544 7.21 -2.53 -23.02
N LEU A 545 7.39 -1.31 -23.50
CA LEU A 545 7.56 -0.12 -22.67
C LEU A 545 6.19 0.49 -22.42
N GLY A 546 5.95 1.00 -21.21
CA GLY A 546 4.75 1.74 -20.89
C GLY A 546 5.07 3.19 -20.53
N LEU A 547 4.34 4.12 -21.13
CA LEU A 547 4.39 5.55 -20.82
C LEU A 547 2.98 6.09 -20.62
N ASP A 548 2.85 7.10 -19.76
CA ASP A 548 1.63 7.89 -19.60
C ASP A 548 1.90 9.34 -20.00
N PHE A 549 0.96 9.93 -20.73
CA PHE A 549 0.97 11.32 -21.10
C PHE A 549 -0.36 11.96 -20.70
N ASP A 550 -0.36 12.68 -19.59
CA ASP A 550 -1.55 13.33 -19.01
C ASP A 550 -2.77 12.38 -18.92
N GLY A 551 -2.55 11.13 -18.46
CA GLY A 551 -3.60 10.12 -18.31
C GLY A 551 -3.92 9.32 -19.58
N SER A 552 -3.26 9.61 -20.71
CA SER A 552 -3.32 8.82 -21.94
C SER A 552 -2.09 7.93 -22.08
N GLY A 553 -2.31 6.62 -21.98
CA GLY A 553 -1.26 5.61 -22.01
C GLY A 553 -0.79 5.24 -23.41
N LEU A 554 0.52 5.10 -23.56
CA LEU A 554 1.21 4.59 -24.74
C LEU A 554 1.99 3.33 -24.38
N MET A 555 1.79 2.26 -25.14
CA MET A 555 2.62 1.06 -25.06
C MET A 555 3.49 0.89 -26.32
N LEU A 556 4.76 0.58 -26.14
CA LEU A 556 5.69 0.32 -27.24
C LEU A 556 6.07 -1.17 -27.27
N ILE A 557 5.75 -1.86 -28.36
CA ILE A 557 6.22 -3.23 -28.63
C ILE A 557 7.29 -3.14 -29.70
N ALA A 558 8.48 -3.65 -29.39
CA ALA A 558 9.65 -3.43 -30.21
C ALA A 558 10.51 -4.70 -30.26
N PRO A 559 10.59 -5.36 -31.43
CA PRO A 559 11.54 -6.45 -31.65
C PRO A 559 12.98 -6.03 -31.37
N LYS A 560 13.85 -7.01 -31.07
CA LYS A 560 15.29 -6.76 -30.92
C LYS A 560 15.85 -6.11 -32.20
N GLY A 561 16.77 -5.15 -32.05
CA GLY A 561 17.43 -4.47 -33.18
C GLY A 561 16.68 -3.27 -33.78
N THR A 562 15.52 -2.89 -33.25
CA THR A 562 14.69 -1.80 -33.80
C THR A 562 15.07 -0.40 -33.33
N GLY A 563 16.12 -0.20 -32.53
CA GLY A 563 16.46 1.12 -31.97
C GLY A 563 15.61 1.56 -30.77
N LYS A 564 14.83 0.64 -30.19
CA LYS A 564 13.92 0.81 -29.03
C LYS A 564 14.47 1.76 -27.95
N ALA A 565 15.70 1.53 -27.49
CA ALA A 565 16.27 2.27 -26.36
C ALA A 565 16.41 3.78 -26.65
N THR A 566 16.93 4.13 -27.82
CA THR A 566 17.07 5.54 -28.24
C THR A 566 15.71 6.21 -28.34
N PHE A 567 14.76 5.53 -28.96
CA PHE A 567 13.40 6.05 -29.16
C PHE A 567 12.67 6.27 -27.82
N PHE A 568 12.77 5.28 -26.93
CA PHE A 568 12.20 5.37 -25.59
C PHE A 568 12.79 6.52 -24.77
N ALA A 569 14.11 6.69 -24.80
CA ALA A 569 14.77 7.79 -24.09
C ALA A 569 14.26 9.17 -24.55
N ASN A 570 14.00 9.35 -25.85
CA ASN A 570 13.44 10.60 -26.37
C ASN A 570 12.03 10.88 -25.86
N LEU A 571 11.17 9.87 -25.84
CA LEU A 571 9.81 10.01 -25.29
C LEU A 571 9.83 10.31 -23.78
N LEU A 572 10.74 9.69 -23.04
CA LEU A 572 10.87 9.88 -21.58
C LEU A 572 11.39 11.29 -21.20
N ARG A 573 12.10 11.98 -22.11
CA ARG A 573 12.52 13.38 -21.91
C ARG A 573 11.36 14.36 -21.96
N HIS A 574 10.24 13.97 -22.57
CA HIS A 574 9.12 14.87 -22.73
C HIS A 574 8.61 15.35 -21.35
N PRO A 575 8.37 16.65 -21.11
CA PRO A 575 7.98 17.16 -19.80
C PRO A 575 6.78 16.43 -19.18
N LYS A 576 5.79 16.10 -20.01
CA LYS A 576 4.54 15.43 -19.62
C LYS A 576 4.60 13.90 -19.57
N SER A 577 5.71 13.27 -19.98
CA SER A 577 5.80 11.81 -19.96
C SER A 577 6.01 11.31 -18.54
N LYS A 578 5.26 10.28 -18.15
CA LYS A 578 5.52 9.47 -16.96
C LYS A 578 5.89 8.06 -17.38
N LEU A 579 6.96 7.53 -16.82
CA LEU A 579 7.34 6.14 -16.97
C LEU A 579 6.33 5.23 -16.29
N VAL A 580 5.88 4.18 -16.96
CA VAL A 580 5.13 3.09 -16.33
C VAL A 580 6.06 1.90 -16.08
N THR A 581 6.71 1.39 -17.13
CA THR A 581 7.65 0.25 -17.06
C THR A 581 8.58 0.25 -18.28
N ASP A 582 9.77 -0.34 -18.15
CA ASP A 582 10.83 -0.34 -19.17
C ASP A 582 10.98 -1.68 -19.95
N ASP A 583 10.25 -2.72 -19.58
CA ASP A 583 10.45 -4.05 -20.18
C ASP A 583 9.17 -4.87 -20.32
N ILE A 584 8.39 -5.00 -19.24
CA ILE A 584 7.17 -5.82 -19.21
C ILE A 584 6.00 -5.04 -18.63
N VAL A 585 4.87 -5.06 -19.35
CA VAL A 585 3.59 -4.47 -18.97
C VAL A 585 2.57 -5.60 -18.80
N PHE A 586 1.76 -5.56 -17.74
CA PHE A 586 0.56 -6.40 -17.67
C PHE A 586 -0.64 -5.59 -18.13
N VAL A 587 -1.33 -6.09 -19.16
CA VAL A 587 -2.44 -5.38 -19.77
C VAL A 587 -3.73 -6.12 -19.45
N ARG A 588 -4.63 -5.44 -18.74
CA ARG A 588 -5.96 -5.93 -18.38
C ARG A 588 -7.02 -5.28 -19.24
N LEU A 589 -7.86 -6.10 -19.87
CA LEU A 589 -8.98 -5.62 -20.67
C LEU A 589 -10.25 -5.57 -19.82
N ASN A 590 -10.85 -4.38 -19.67
CA ASN A 590 -12.06 -4.14 -18.90
C ASN A 590 -13.13 -3.45 -19.77
N GLY A 591 -13.97 -4.25 -20.44
CA GLY A 591 -14.98 -3.74 -21.37
C GLY A 591 -14.36 -2.99 -22.55
N LYS A 592 -14.51 -1.67 -22.56
CA LYS A 592 -13.98 -0.77 -23.62
C LYS A 592 -12.63 -0.12 -23.25
N ALA A 593 -12.01 -0.50 -22.14
CA ALA A 593 -10.73 0.06 -21.69
C ALA A 593 -9.64 -1.02 -21.61
N ALA A 594 -8.42 -0.65 -21.95
CA ALA A 594 -7.22 -1.45 -21.76
C ALA A 594 -6.32 -0.74 -20.74
N ILE A 595 -6.02 -1.38 -19.62
CA ILE A 595 -5.23 -0.80 -18.53
C ILE A 595 -3.88 -1.49 -18.52
N ALA A 596 -2.81 -0.70 -18.58
CA ALA A 596 -1.43 -1.14 -18.43
C ALA A 596 -0.99 -0.94 -16.98
N ASP A 597 -0.55 -2.01 -16.32
CA ASP A 597 0.00 -1.99 -14.96
C ASP A 597 1.48 -2.40 -14.98
N ALA A 598 2.30 -1.69 -14.19
CA ALA A 598 3.67 -2.07 -13.89
C ALA A 598 3.67 -3.16 -12.80
N PRO A 599 4.17 -4.38 -13.08
CA PRO A 599 4.15 -5.47 -12.10
C PRO A 599 5.22 -5.29 -11.01
N GLU A 600 6.31 -4.60 -11.32
CA GLU A 600 7.49 -4.46 -10.45
C GLU A 600 7.45 -3.18 -9.62
N ARG A 601 8.04 -3.23 -8.43
CA ARG A 601 8.26 -2.05 -7.57
C ARG A 601 9.51 -1.29 -7.98
N LYS A 602 10.59 -2.00 -8.31
CA LYS A 602 11.83 -1.44 -8.87
C LYS A 602 12.00 -1.95 -10.30
N LEU A 603 12.46 -1.09 -11.19
CA LEU A 603 12.69 -1.45 -12.59
C LEU A 603 13.99 -2.23 -12.71
N TYR A 604 13.96 -3.34 -13.44
CA TYR A 604 15.12 -4.19 -13.70
C TYR A 604 15.78 -3.84 -15.03
N MET A 605 16.49 -2.70 -15.05
CA MET A 605 16.95 -2.05 -16.27
C MET A 605 18.37 -2.44 -16.69
N GLN A 606 18.68 -2.28 -17.98
CA GLN A 606 20.06 -2.34 -18.48
C GLN A 606 20.86 -1.11 -18.05
N THR A 607 22.07 -1.32 -17.51
CA THR A 607 22.92 -0.21 -17.03
C THR A 607 23.42 0.67 -18.17
N ASN A 608 23.65 0.13 -19.37
CA ASN A 608 24.08 0.90 -20.54
C ASN A 608 23.00 1.83 -21.10
N PHE A 609 21.77 1.78 -20.57
CA PHE A 609 20.72 2.73 -20.94
C PHE A 609 21.11 4.19 -20.64
N VAL A 610 22.07 4.42 -19.73
CA VAL A 610 22.68 5.74 -19.49
C VAL A 610 23.24 6.40 -20.74
N GLU A 611 23.70 5.63 -21.73
CA GLU A 611 24.17 6.20 -23.01
C GLU A 611 23.05 6.98 -23.72
N LYS A 612 21.81 6.50 -23.57
CA LYS A 612 20.64 7.08 -24.21
C LYS A 612 19.93 8.05 -23.28
N PHE A 613 20.10 7.94 -21.96
CA PHE A 613 19.50 8.82 -20.95
C PHE A 613 20.49 9.06 -19.79
N PRO A 614 21.43 10.02 -19.94
CA PRO A 614 22.52 10.23 -18.97
C PRO A 614 22.08 10.61 -17.55
N ASP A 615 20.90 11.22 -17.39
CA ASP A 615 20.37 11.66 -16.09
C ASP A 615 20.13 10.49 -15.12
N LEU A 616 20.11 9.24 -15.60
CA LEU A 616 20.00 8.05 -14.75
C LEU A 616 21.32 7.67 -14.07
N ALA A 617 22.48 8.16 -14.54
CA ALA A 617 23.77 7.74 -13.99
C ALA A 617 23.88 7.97 -12.47
N PRO A 618 23.57 9.17 -11.91
CA PRO A 618 23.61 9.36 -10.46
C PRO A 618 22.64 8.46 -9.67
N LEU A 619 21.56 7.99 -10.30
CA LEU A 619 20.59 7.08 -9.70
C LEU A 619 21.10 5.63 -9.75
N PHE A 620 21.73 5.24 -10.85
CA PHE A 620 22.34 3.91 -11.00
C PHE A 620 23.53 3.72 -10.05
N ASP A 621 24.35 4.75 -9.87
CA ASP A 621 25.46 4.75 -8.90
C ASP A 621 24.99 4.53 -7.44
N LYS A 622 23.68 4.73 -7.15
CA LYS A 622 23.06 4.52 -5.82
C LYS A 622 22.16 3.28 -5.76
N SER A 623 22.04 2.55 -6.86
CA SER A 623 21.11 1.43 -7.00
C SER A 623 21.85 0.10 -6.87
N LYS A 624 21.15 -0.92 -6.35
CA LYS A 624 21.66 -2.30 -6.35
C LYS A 624 21.78 -2.77 -7.79
N CYS A 625 22.92 -3.35 -8.14
CA CYS A 625 23.16 -3.85 -9.49
C CYS A 625 23.49 -5.34 -9.50
N GLU A 626 23.35 -5.94 -10.68
CA GLU A 626 23.70 -7.33 -10.95
C GLU A 626 24.64 -7.41 -12.14
N ASN A 627 25.67 -8.25 -12.03
CA ASN A 627 26.62 -8.55 -13.10
C ASN A 627 27.29 -7.30 -13.71
N VAL A 628 27.52 -6.27 -12.89
CA VAL A 628 28.29 -5.07 -13.26
C VAL A 628 29.78 -5.32 -13.21
N VAL A 629 30.53 -4.59 -14.04
CA VAL A 629 32.00 -4.67 -14.08
C VAL A 629 32.56 -3.61 -13.15
N MET A 630 33.29 -4.05 -12.12
CA MET A 630 33.80 -3.19 -11.05
C MET A 630 35.32 -2.98 -11.12
N SER A 631 36.04 -3.79 -11.90
CA SER A 631 37.49 -3.68 -12.07
C SER A 631 37.85 -3.29 -13.51
N ARG A 632 38.94 -2.53 -13.67
CA ARG A 632 39.43 -2.12 -14.99
C ARG A 632 39.85 -3.32 -15.82
N ASP A 633 40.47 -4.32 -15.20
CA ASP A 633 40.97 -5.52 -15.89
C ASP A 633 39.86 -6.36 -16.52
N GLU A 634 38.64 -6.31 -15.95
CA GLU A 634 37.45 -6.96 -16.50
C GLU A 634 36.67 -6.07 -17.48
N CYS A 635 37.07 -4.80 -17.65
CA CYS A 635 36.37 -3.84 -18.50
C CYS A 635 36.73 -4.05 -19.97
N VAL A 636 35.77 -4.59 -20.72
CA VAL A 636 35.88 -4.79 -22.18
C VAL A 636 35.34 -3.61 -23.00
N ASN A 637 35.03 -2.47 -22.36
CA ASN A 637 34.53 -1.31 -23.07
C ASN A 637 35.66 -0.67 -23.89
N GLY A 638 35.52 -0.63 -25.23
CA GLY A 638 36.56 -0.16 -26.15
C GLY A 638 37.15 1.22 -25.82
N PRO A 639 36.34 2.26 -25.53
CA PRO A 639 36.83 3.56 -25.06
C PRO A 639 37.62 3.52 -23.73
N CYS A 640 37.37 2.52 -22.87
CA CYS A 640 38.16 2.31 -21.66
C CYS A 640 39.48 1.55 -21.92
N GLN A 641 39.58 0.82 -23.04
CA GLN A 641 40.71 -0.03 -23.40
C GLN A 641 41.71 0.58 -24.40
N ARG A 642 41.31 1.59 -25.21
CA ARG A 642 42.20 2.16 -26.24
C ARG A 642 43.26 3.08 -25.63
N SER A 643 44.50 2.62 -25.62
CA SER A 643 45.73 3.36 -25.34
C SER A 643 46.47 3.70 -26.63
N THR A 644 46.14 4.80 -27.31
CA THR A 644 46.98 5.27 -28.42
C THR A 644 46.96 6.80 -28.52
N GLY A 645 48.04 7.44 -28.07
CA GLY A 645 48.34 8.84 -28.33
C GLY A 645 48.44 9.69 -27.06
N SER A 646 49.52 10.45 -26.94
CA SER A 646 49.88 11.35 -25.84
C SER A 646 48.76 12.32 -25.44
N GLY A 647 47.93 11.89 -24.47
CA GLY A 647 46.85 12.68 -23.86
C GLY A 647 45.70 11.87 -23.22
N GLY A 648 45.71 10.53 -23.27
CA GLY A 648 44.54 9.70 -22.95
C GLY A 648 44.60 8.85 -21.67
N LEU A 649 45.03 9.38 -20.51
CA LEU A 649 44.94 8.65 -19.22
C LEU A 649 43.63 8.86 -18.45
N ASP A 650 42.73 9.76 -18.86
CA ASP A 650 41.80 10.38 -17.89
C ASP A 650 40.29 10.09 -17.99
N ASN A 651 39.80 9.18 -18.84
CA ASN A 651 38.33 9.10 -19.08
C ASN A 651 37.59 7.82 -18.66
N CYS A 652 38.25 6.76 -18.18
CA CYS A 652 37.53 5.59 -17.67
C CYS A 652 36.75 5.95 -16.39
N ARG A 653 35.49 5.50 -16.27
CA ARG A 653 34.68 5.71 -15.06
C ARG A 653 35.30 5.05 -13.83
N LEU A 654 35.84 3.84 -14.00
CA LEU A 654 36.45 3.07 -12.91
C LEU A 654 37.71 3.75 -12.37
N ASP A 655 38.56 4.30 -13.24
CA ASP A 655 39.75 5.06 -12.82
C ASP A 655 39.39 6.34 -12.06
N ARG A 656 38.23 6.93 -12.36
CA ARG A 656 37.68 8.11 -11.67
C ARG A 656 36.92 7.77 -10.39
N GLY A 657 37.05 6.54 -9.88
CA GLY A 657 36.42 6.10 -8.64
C GLY A 657 34.91 5.82 -8.76
N SER A 658 34.37 5.66 -9.97
CA SER A 658 32.98 5.22 -10.13
C SER A 658 32.82 3.76 -9.66
N PRO A 659 31.67 3.40 -9.06
CA PRO A 659 31.48 2.08 -8.45
C PRO A 659 31.46 0.92 -9.46
N PHE A 660 31.09 1.19 -10.72
CA PHE A 660 31.12 0.22 -11.80
C PHE A 660 31.09 0.90 -13.19
N CYS A 661 31.37 0.12 -14.23
CA CYS A 661 31.22 0.56 -15.62
C CYS A 661 29.84 0.18 -16.17
N TYR A 662 29.08 1.18 -16.64
CA TYR A 662 27.73 0.99 -17.15
C TYR A 662 27.65 0.16 -18.44
N GLU A 663 28.67 0.23 -19.28
CA GLU A 663 28.67 -0.25 -20.66
C GLU A 663 29.50 -1.52 -20.87
N ALA A 664 30.32 -1.89 -19.89
CA ALA A 664 31.29 -2.99 -20.03
C ALA A 664 30.66 -4.38 -20.13
N SER A 665 29.36 -4.53 -19.86
CA SER A 665 28.68 -5.82 -19.99
C SER A 665 27.21 -5.65 -20.40
N PRO A 666 26.72 -6.37 -21.43
CA PRO A 666 25.31 -6.34 -21.84
C PRO A 666 24.39 -7.04 -20.82
N LYS A 667 24.99 -7.75 -19.86
CA LYS A 667 24.33 -8.48 -18.77
C LYS A 667 24.23 -7.65 -17.50
N SER A 668 24.88 -6.49 -17.45
CA SER A 668 24.78 -5.57 -16.34
C SER A 668 23.36 -5.02 -16.23
N ARG A 669 22.80 -5.16 -15.04
CA ARG A 669 21.43 -4.77 -14.70
C ARG A 669 21.41 -3.96 -13.42
N VAL A 670 20.44 -3.06 -13.31
CA VAL A 670 20.23 -2.22 -12.14
C VAL A 670 18.79 -2.35 -11.67
N MET A 671 18.60 -2.33 -10.36
CA MET A 671 17.30 -2.25 -9.71
C MET A 671 16.99 -0.79 -9.35
N LEU A 672 16.37 -0.06 -10.26
CA LEU A 672 16.06 1.36 -10.08
C LEU A 672 14.69 1.54 -9.44
N ASP A 673 14.59 2.32 -8.35
CA ASP A 673 13.29 2.82 -7.91
C ASP A 673 12.79 3.89 -8.92
N PRO A 674 11.69 3.64 -9.65
CA PRO A 674 11.25 4.55 -10.70
C PRO A 674 10.80 5.92 -10.16
N TYR A 675 10.43 6.04 -8.88
CA TYR A 675 10.08 7.33 -8.28
C TYR A 675 11.30 8.24 -8.09
N TRP A 676 12.53 7.70 -8.17
CA TRP A 676 13.74 8.54 -8.19
C TRP A 676 13.87 9.33 -9.50
N ILE A 677 13.19 8.89 -10.56
CA ILE A 677 13.01 9.66 -11.78
C ILE A 677 11.89 10.66 -11.51
N GLY A 678 12.19 11.78 -10.85
CA GLY A 678 11.28 12.93 -10.72
C GLY A 678 9.95 12.71 -9.97
N GLY A 679 9.83 11.65 -9.17
CA GLY A 679 8.67 11.37 -8.33
C GLY A 679 7.39 11.02 -9.10
N THR A 680 6.23 11.29 -8.50
CA THR A 680 4.90 11.07 -9.08
C THR A 680 4.60 11.91 -10.33
N ASN A 681 5.45 12.91 -10.62
CA ASN A 681 5.37 13.71 -11.83
C ASN A 681 5.96 13.02 -13.05
N LYS A 682 6.79 11.99 -12.86
CA LYS A 682 7.57 11.33 -13.91
C LYS A 682 7.49 9.80 -13.86
N HIS A 683 6.78 9.23 -12.89
CA HIS A 683 6.42 7.82 -12.86
C HIS A 683 4.93 7.64 -12.53
N ALA A 684 4.30 6.63 -13.15
CA ALA A 684 2.95 6.19 -12.86
C ALA A 684 2.90 4.66 -12.81
N LYS A 685 2.32 4.07 -11.77
CA LYS A 685 2.21 2.60 -11.66
C LYS A 685 1.28 1.98 -12.71
N ARG A 686 0.36 2.78 -13.26
CA ARG A 686 -0.65 2.33 -14.23
C ARG A 686 -1.10 3.45 -15.16
N THR A 687 -1.61 3.07 -16.31
CA THR A 687 -2.21 3.99 -17.28
C THR A 687 -3.31 3.33 -18.13
N ASN A 688 -4.23 4.13 -18.67
CA ASN A 688 -5.22 3.67 -19.64
C ASN A 688 -4.62 3.74 -21.05
N LEU A 689 -4.40 2.59 -21.68
CA LEU A 689 -3.83 2.52 -23.02
C LEU A 689 -4.77 3.12 -24.05
N ARG A 690 -4.27 4.14 -24.74
CA ARG A 690 -4.90 4.75 -25.90
C ARG A 690 -4.20 4.34 -27.20
N TRP A 691 -2.89 4.15 -27.15
CA TRP A 691 -2.06 3.84 -28.30
C TRP A 691 -1.15 2.64 -28.04
N VAL A 692 -0.94 1.84 -29.09
CA VAL A 692 0.13 0.82 -29.13
C VAL A 692 1.00 1.08 -30.35
N MET A 693 2.29 1.33 -30.15
CA MET A 693 3.25 1.48 -31.25
C MET A 693 4.06 0.21 -31.40
N LEU A 694 4.11 -0.28 -32.64
CA LEU A 694 4.81 -1.48 -33.08
C LEU A 694 6.04 -1.03 -33.88
N LEU A 695 7.23 -1.15 -33.30
CA LEU A 695 8.44 -0.62 -33.92
C LEU A 695 8.95 -1.54 -35.03
N LYS A 696 9.23 -0.94 -36.18
CA LYS A 696 9.89 -1.55 -37.34
C LYS A 696 11.21 -0.84 -37.61
N ASN A 697 12.10 -1.53 -38.31
CA ASN A 697 13.34 -0.97 -38.79
C ASN A 697 13.63 -1.58 -40.15
N ASP A 698 13.12 -0.94 -41.20
CA ASP A 698 13.34 -1.35 -42.59
C ASP A 698 13.46 -0.12 -43.50
N PRO A 699 14.19 -0.20 -44.62
CA PRO A 699 14.49 0.98 -45.44
C PRO A 699 13.35 1.38 -46.39
N ILE A 700 12.23 0.64 -46.43
CA ILE A 700 11.23 0.74 -47.51
C ILE A 700 9.87 1.23 -46.99
N SER A 701 9.46 0.79 -45.79
CA SER A 701 8.15 1.09 -45.24
C SER A 701 8.03 2.56 -44.80
N PRO A 702 6.86 3.19 -44.90
CA PRO A 702 6.66 4.56 -44.41
C PRO A 702 6.96 4.72 -42.90
N ILE A 703 7.29 5.94 -42.47
CA ILE A 703 7.60 6.27 -41.07
C ILE A 703 6.45 5.87 -40.11
N ILE A 704 5.20 6.18 -40.48
CA ILE A 704 4.01 5.79 -39.70
C ILE A 704 3.00 5.14 -40.63
N VAL A 705 2.51 3.97 -40.24
CA VAL A 705 1.35 3.31 -40.87
C VAL A 705 0.37 2.93 -39.77
N LYS A 706 -0.92 3.14 -39.99
CA LYS A 706 -1.98 2.65 -39.09
C LYS A 706 -2.47 1.29 -39.59
N PRO A 707 -1.99 0.17 -39.02
CA PRO A 707 -2.44 -1.15 -39.44
C PRO A 707 -3.88 -1.43 -39.00
N THR A 708 -4.51 -2.38 -39.68
CA THR A 708 -5.67 -3.09 -39.15
C THR A 708 -5.28 -3.91 -37.91
N PRO A 709 -6.22 -4.19 -36.98
CA PRO A 709 -5.94 -5.08 -35.85
C PRO A 709 -5.34 -6.43 -36.25
N ALA A 710 -5.78 -7.02 -37.37
CA ALA A 710 -5.28 -8.30 -37.86
C ALA A 710 -3.80 -8.23 -38.31
N GLU A 711 -3.40 -7.16 -39.00
CA GLU A 711 -2.00 -6.93 -39.39
C GLU A 711 -1.10 -6.70 -38.17
N ALA A 712 -1.60 -5.98 -37.16
CA ALA A 712 -0.90 -5.74 -35.90
C ALA A 712 -0.70 -7.04 -35.09
N VAL A 713 -1.72 -7.90 -35.03
CA VAL A 713 -1.64 -9.23 -34.40
C VAL A 713 -0.60 -10.09 -35.11
N ARG A 714 -0.67 -10.18 -36.45
CA ARG A 714 0.27 -10.97 -37.25
C ARG A 714 1.72 -10.53 -37.03
N PHE A 715 1.97 -9.23 -36.96
CA PHE A 715 3.30 -8.70 -36.63
C PHE A 715 3.81 -9.17 -35.26
N CYS A 716 2.94 -9.22 -34.25
CA CYS A 716 3.31 -9.76 -32.94
C CYS A 716 3.50 -11.29 -32.96
N GLU A 717 2.65 -12.02 -33.68
CA GLU A 717 2.71 -13.48 -33.76
C GLU A 717 3.96 -14.02 -34.46
N GLU A 718 4.39 -13.38 -35.55
CA GLU A 718 5.54 -13.82 -36.33
C GLU A 718 6.82 -13.89 -35.48
N GLY A 719 6.97 -13.01 -34.47
CA GLY A 719 8.01 -13.16 -33.45
C GLY A 719 9.45 -13.10 -34.00
N LEU A 720 9.64 -12.63 -35.23
CA LEU A 720 10.93 -12.70 -35.94
C LEU A 720 11.86 -11.58 -35.48
N SER A 721 12.97 -11.97 -34.83
CA SER A 721 14.11 -11.10 -34.53
C SER A 721 15.05 -11.06 -35.76
N GLN A 722 15.33 -9.88 -36.29
CA GLN A 722 16.20 -9.71 -37.48
C GLN A 722 17.69 -10.06 -37.24
N SER A 723 18.10 -10.35 -36.00
CA SER A 723 19.49 -10.66 -35.65
C SER A 723 19.60 -11.96 -34.84
N GLY A 724 20.21 -13.00 -35.43
CA GLY A 724 20.57 -14.27 -34.77
C GLY A 724 19.83 -15.50 -35.31
N PRO A 725 20.24 -16.73 -34.92
CA PRO A 725 19.59 -17.97 -35.39
C PRO A 725 18.09 -17.93 -35.09
N MET A 726 17.27 -18.27 -36.09
CA MET A 726 15.79 -18.23 -36.06
C MET A 726 15.21 -19.07 -34.91
N ARG A 727 15.14 -18.49 -33.70
CA ARG A 727 14.23 -18.95 -32.66
C ARG A 727 13.01 -18.03 -32.68
N SER A 728 11.85 -18.59 -33.01
CA SER A 728 10.57 -17.88 -32.90
C SER A 728 10.35 -17.51 -31.43
N GLU A 729 10.20 -16.22 -31.13
CA GLU A 729 9.73 -15.71 -29.82
C GLU A 729 8.28 -15.21 -30.04
N PRO A 730 7.23 -16.06 -29.89
CA PRO A 730 5.85 -15.65 -30.14
C PRO A 730 5.50 -14.41 -29.30
N PHE A 731 4.92 -13.39 -29.94
CA PHE A 731 4.58 -12.11 -29.29
C PHE A 731 5.78 -11.39 -28.67
N PHE A 732 7.00 -11.75 -29.05
CA PHE A 732 8.27 -11.19 -28.57
C PHE A 732 8.50 -11.31 -27.06
N ASN A 733 7.73 -12.11 -26.32
CA ASN A 733 7.77 -12.17 -24.86
C ASN A 733 8.59 -13.39 -24.37
N PRO A 734 9.81 -13.19 -23.84
CA PRO A 734 10.69 -14.28 -23.41
C PRO A 734 10.32 -14.88 -22.06
N HIS A 735 9.35 -14.30 -21.35
CA HIS A 735 8.95 -14.76 -20.01
C HIS A 735 7.77 -15.75 -20.04
N LEU A 736 7.26 -16.09 -21.23
CA LEU A 736 6.17 -17.04 -21.36
C LEU A 736 6.66 -18.46 -21.02
N LEU A 737 6.15 -19.02 -19.92
CA LEU A 737 6.53 -20.36 -19.46
C LEU A 737 5.84 -21.48 -20.24
N THR A 738 4.79 -21.20 -21.00
CA THR A 738 3.99 -22.25 -21.64
C THR A 738 3.41 -21.74 -22.95
N ASN A 739 3.65 -22.46 -24.03
CA ASN A 739 3.26 -22.06 -25.39
C ASN A 739 2.43 -23.15 -26.10
N SER A 740 1.47 -23.76 -25.41
CA SER A 740 0.53 -24.68 -26.08
C SER A 740 -0.29 -23.93 -27.15
N ASN A 741 -0.77 -24.64 -28.17
CA ASN A 741 -1.58 -24.04 -29.25
C ASN A 741 -2.77 -23.24 -28.69
N ASP A 742 -3.48 -23.77 -27.70
CA ASP A 742 -4.60 -23.08 -27.05
C ASP A 742 -4.19 -21.75 -26.39
N ARG A 743 -2.98 -21.69 -25.81
CA ARG A 743 -2.46 -20.46 -25.20
C ARG A 743 -2.05 -19.43 -26.23
N VAL A 744 -1.46 -19.87 -27.34
CA VAL A 744 -1.15 -19.00 -28.48
C VAL A 744 -2.43 -18.41 -29.04
N ASP A 745 -3.48 -19.22 -29.23
CA ASP A 745 -4.79 -18.78 -29.71
C ASP A 745 -5.51 -17.84 -28.73
N SER A 746 -5.40 -18.11 -27.43
CA SER A 746 -5.94 -17.24 -26.38
C SER A 746 -5.24 -15.87 -26.39
N ARG A 747 -3.92 -15.85 -26.58
CA ARG A 747 -3.12 -14.62 -26.68
C ARG A 747 -3.40 -13.86 -27.97
N ARG A 748 -3.59 -14.55 -29.10
CA ARG A 748 -4.10 -13.96 -30.36
C ARG A 748 -5.38 -13.15 -30.10
N ARG A 749 -6.39 -13.79 -29.49
CA ARG A 749 -7.66 -13.12 -29.16
C ARG A 749 -7.49 -11.94 -28.20
N PHE A 750 -6.54 -12.02 -27.28
CA PHE A 750 -6.19 -10.89 -26.42
C PHE A 750 -5.63 -9.72 -27.23
N TYR A 751 -4.66 -9.94 -28.12
CA TYR A 751 -4.09 -8.88 -28.96
C TYR A 751 -5.12 -8.28 -29.94
N GLU A 752 -6.01 -9.10 -30.51
CA GLU A 752 -7.13 -8.62 -31.34
C GLU A 752 -7.99 -7.61 -30.59
N LYS A 753 -8.38 -7.94 -29.35
CA LYS A 753 -9.17 -7.05 -28.49
C LYS A 753 -8.38 -5.83 -28.04
N LEU A 754 -7.10 -6.00 -27.70
CA LEU A 754 -6.23 -4.90 -27.33
C LEU A 754 -6.15 -3.87 -28.47
N PHE A 755 -5.89 -4.30 -29.70
CA PHE A 755 -5.76 -3.40 -30.85
C PHE A 755 -7.09 -2.84 -31.34
N ALA A 756 -8.22 -3.45 -30.96
CA ALA A 756 -9.54 -2.86 -31.15
C ALA A 756 -9.82 -1.72 -30.15
N ILE A 757 -9.25 -1.78 -28.95
CA ILE A 757 -9.43 -0.77 -27.88
C ILE A 757 -8.38 0.35 -27.97
N ALA A 758 -7.11 -0.02 -28.04
CA ALA A 758 -5.97 0.87 -28.11
C ALA A 758 -5.42 0.88 -29.55
N GLN A 759 -5.29 2.07 -30.14
CA GLN A 759 -5.02 2.20 -31.57
C GLN A 759 -3.59 1.74 -31.90
N PRO A 760 -3.41 0.73 -32.79
CA PRO A 760 -2.08 0.29 -33.20
C PRO A 760 -1.49 1.22 -34.27
N TYR A 761 -0.17 1.42 -34.21
CA TYR A 761 0.61 2.13 -35.22
C TYR A 761 1.91 1.38 -35.49
N PHE A 762 2.23 1.10 -36.75
CA PHE A 762 3.58 0.73 -37.15
C PHE A 762 4.44 1.99 -37.20
N ILE A 763 5.56 1.99 -36.47
CA ILE A 763 6.52 3.09 -36.45
C ILE A 763 7.84 2.56 -37.00
N ASN A 764 8.22 3.02 -38.19
CA ASN A 764 9.46 2.60 -38.84
C ASN A 764 10.59 3.59 -38.54
N LEU A 765 11.56 3.16 -37.74
CA LEU A 765 12.73 3.98 -37.39
C LEU A 765 13.80 4.00 -38.50
N GLY A 766 13.65 3.18 -39.55
CA GLY A 766 14.61 3.07 -40.66
C GLY A 766 14.31 3.95 -41.88
N ALA A 767 13.14 4.62 -41.93
CA ALA A 767 12.64 5.31 -43.13
C ALA A 767 12.78 6.84 -43.13
N GLY A 768 13.48 7.42 -42.15
CA GLY A 768 13.73 8.87 -42.08
C GLY A 768 14.75 9.23 -41.01
N ASP A 769 15.21 10.49 -41.00
CA ASP A 769 16.05 10.99 -39.91
C ASP A 769 15.25 11.04 -38.59
N LYS A 770 15.94 10.90 -37.46
CA LYS A 770 15.36 10.71 -36.12
C LYS A 770 14.38 11.80 -35.73
N ASP A 771 14.66 13.05 -36.14
CA ASP A 771 13.83 14.20 -35.80
C ASP A 771 12.49 14.19 -36.54
N GLU A 772 12.47 13.77 -37.80
CA GLU A 772 11.23 13.65 -38.58
C GLU A 772 10.35 12.52 -38.04
N VAL A 773 10.97 11.39 -37.66
CA VAL A 773 10.27 10.28 -37.00
C VAL A 773 9.63 10.75 -35.68
N GLN A 774 10.38 11.48 -34.85
CA GLN A 774 9.87 11.99 -33.58
C GLN A 774 8.72 13.00 -33.78
N LYS A 775 8.83 13.89 -34.77
CA LYS A 775 7.80 14.90 -35.07
C LYS A 775 6.48 14.28 -35.52
N GLN A 776 6.52 13.28 -36.39
CA GLN A 776 5.33 12.55 -36.82
C GLN A 776 4.66 11.81 -35.65
N ILE A 777 5.46 11.32 -34.71
CA ILE A 777 4.97 10.61 -33.53
C ILE A 777 4.29 11.56 -32.55
N ASN A 778 4.94 12.70 -32.24
CA ASN A 778 4.36 13.77 -31.43
C ASN A 778 2.99 14.18 -31.97
N LYS A 779 2.84 14.27 -33.30
CA LYS A 779 1.56 14.53 -33.97
C LYS A 779 0.51 13.43 -33.73
N VAL A 780 0.91 12.15 -33.68
CA VAL A 780 -0.01 11.01 -33.41
C VAL A 780 -0.45 10.98 -31.95
N VAL A 781 0.44 11.24 -31.01
CA VAL A 781 0.12 11.25 -29.57
C VAL A 781 -0.49 12.58 -29.10
N GLY A 782 -0.50 13.60 -29.94
CA GLY A 782 -1.07 14.92 -29.63
C GLY A 782 -0.22 15.70 -28.62
N ILE A 783 1.11 15.57 -28.73
CA ILE A 783 2.11 16.10 -27.79
C ILE A 783 2.98 17.16 -28.47
#